data_AF-A0A0Q6D842-F1
#
_entry.id   AF-A0A0Q6D842-F1
#
_cell.length_a   1.000
_cell.length_b   1.000
_cell.length_c   1.000
_cell.angle_alpha   90.00
_cell.angle_beta   90.00
_cell.angle_gamma   90.00
#
_symmetry.space_group_name_H-M   'P 1'
#
loop_
_entity.id
_entity.type
_entity.pdbx_description
1 polymer ?
#
loop_
_entity_poly.entity_id
_entity_poly.type
_entity_poly.pdbx_seq_one_letter_code
_entity_poly.pdbx_strand_id
1 'polypeptide(L)'
;MSADLDATQRKLEDHFAALAARRLDRGLPVFAFEHGLGAQDLSEVSTSLKVALKTRYRLAKHWLVWVVYATEQGYDYDGDEYWHTFERRMPLWDRSWRPALRGWFGKFHRTYGGLVPVGRWANFFSIIAWPITHALLPKDLQGQLARALYGLRYHIVSRLDQSPADVGRYLARMARGGSSRFDNFLEQEELVGRIVLGLLDHRTADGDGAILPQALARIVGDLEKARNARQWLHDTRKAVESARMRGVTRNAPGHIASALTAGGGQSERRPSIRPSLSLRRTGVEEWTLIVELPGLQQIADLSPEIGAFLSRTRCSVAGASGLRPPGWLLDGAQKRALDAWPTTDQPVLRFQVPNPRMDHLLASEGHISQGPHWLFRVGSDGEATEVIGRMVRPGMSYVLVSQSDLPDLSFADPTSLRCRGAQAIRFEVPKTLSAEQVGELKAAGLSVAQTIRVWPVGLAARGWDGEGTTEWLETECPCFAISHDHPVAEYELRLGAGPGLRVAAKPAGVPTFIRLQPLPAGNHVLSVRVVRDTAPEASPHPVEGWISLSVRPPNTWVGGTIGHSGLIASSEPPEPTLDEFWEGLSQLDVLGPAGRQVSVCVELLDGTGSRIATEQVANLTLPLGPDTWRTAFAAFERREKDPWGYLAASSGRILVDGEELGTVHIPLQRDASPVRWVWRSTSKSTQLRLVDDHGGKDPVRVSFRSFAEPLEEVPIKTEDAEVGIEPATPGGLFVASYEEVMVPLVVGVRRVDGGLGGLLVEPDLSAVRRTREDALAILRAIVAWSDTRQAGALAGERRERVLSRLKECLYYVMCGAKWANAEMALREGASREAAVDAMLDCFEKKRVFAVVLARDAVKYAGMPAHVRLREFAALAHRYAVAPGVMSKPALDLSDVLDRELRPSEPELETMIAHLWSHPALTAGARIIQLLGAAGASVPSNAGAAA
;
A
#
# COMPACT_ATOMS: atom_id res chain seq x y z
N MET A 1 40.97 -32.47 17.03
CA MET A 1 40.42 -31.11 16.83
C MET A 1 39.71 -30.96 15.48
N SER A 2 40.30 -31.37 14.35
CA SER A 2 39.50 -31.77 13.15
C SER A 2 38.38 -32.76 13.54
N ALA A 3 38.68 -33.65 14.49
CA ALA A 3 37.75 -34.63 15.05
C ALA A 3 36.40 -34.08 15.53
N ASP A 4 36.33 -32.82 16.02
CA ASP A 4 35.09 -32.24 16.56
C ASP A 4 34.16 -31.74 15.44
N LEU A 5 34.73 -31.05 14.44
CA LEU A 5 34.00 -30.72 13.21
C LEU A 5 33.67 -31.96 12.38
N ASP A 6 34.55 -32.97 12.34
CA ASP A 6 34.32 -34.25 11.66
C ASP A 6 33.19 -35.05 12.34
N ALA A 7 33.06 -34.97 13.66
CA ALA A 7 31.95 -35.58 14.40
C ALA A 7 30.64 -34.83 14.15
N THR A 8 30.69 -33.49 14.18
CA THR A 8 29.52 -32.64 13.92
C THR A 8 29.00 -32.81 12.48
N GLN A 9 29.90 -32.82 11.48
CA GLN A 9 29.54 -33.07 10.08
C GLN A 9 28.82 -34.42 9.93
N ARG A 10 29.34 -35.49 10.54
CA ARG A 10 28.70 -36.83 10.51
C ARG A 10 27.34 -36.83 11.21
N LYS A 11 27.24 -36.23 12.39
CA LYS A 11 25.95 -36.08 13.10
C LYS A 11 24.90 -35.37 12.24
N LEU A 12 25.29 -34.31 11.53
CA LEU A 12 24.40 -33.60 10.61
C LEU A 12 24.04 -34.46 9.39
N GLU A 13 24.99 -35.19 8.81
CA GLU A 13 24.74 -36.08 7.67
C GLU A 13 23.70 -37.16 8.01
N ASP A 14 23.86 -37.83 9.17
CA ASP A 14 22.94 -38.86 9.66
C ASP A 14 21.56 -38.28 9.95
N HIS A 15 21.51 -37.12 10.61
CA HIS A 15 20.26 -36.43 10.95
C HIS A 15 19.46 -36.02 9.70
N PHE A 16 20.09 -35.34 8.74
CA PHE A 16 19.40 -34.91 7.52
C PHE A 16 19.04 -36.08 6.61
N ALA A 17 19.83 -37.16 6.58
CA ALA A 17 19.46 -38.38 5.85
C ALA A 17 18.20 -39.03 6.45
N ALA A 18 18.13 -39.13 7.78
CA ALA A 18 16.95 -39.66 8.46
C ALA A 18 15.71 -38.77 8.25
N LEU A 19 15.88 -37.44 8.29
CA LEU A 19 14.80 -36.49 8.05
C LEU A 19 14.29 -36.54 6.61
N ALA A 20 15.19 -36.59 5.62
CA ALA A 20 14.85 -36.72 4.21
C ALA A 20 14.10 -38.03 3.94
N ALA A 21 14.55 -39.16 4.49
CA ALA A 21 13.89 -40.46 4.35
C ALA A 21 12.45 -40.45 4.87
N ARG A 22 12.20 -39.81 6.03
CA ARG A 22 10.84 -39.68 6.61
C ARG A 22 9.90 -38.83 5.76
N ARG A 23 10.44 -37.90 4.96
CA ARG A 23 9.68 -36.91 4.18
C ARG A 23 9.50 -37.28 2.72
N LEU A 24 10.29 -38.23 2.22
CA LEU A 24 10.32 -38.64 0.81
C LEU A 24 8.95 -39.07 0.30
N ASP A 25 8.25 -39.95 1.05
CA ASP A 25 6.95 -40.52 0.66
C ASP A 25 5.83 -39.46 0.56
N ARG A 26 6.03 -38.29 1.17
CA ARG A 26 5.05 -37.19 1.24
C ARG A 26 5.45 -35.98 0.40
N GLY A 27 6.61 -36.04 -0.27
CA GLY A 27 7.15 -34.92 -1.05
C GLY A 27 7.39 -33.66 -0.22
N LEU A 28 7.74 -33.80 1.07
CA LEU A 28 7.98 -32.66 1.95
C LEU A 28 9.44 -32.18 1.86
N PRO A 29 9.70 -30.86 1.81
CA PRO A 29 11.06 -30.34 1.75
C PRO A 29 11.80 -30.49 3.08
N VAL A 30 13.13 -30.43 3.04
CA VAL A 30 14.01 -30.39 4.23
C VAL A 30 14.63 -28.99 4.38
N PHE A 31 14.61 -28.42 5.57
CA PHE A 31 15.20 -27.10 5.84
C PHE A 31 16.48 -27.24 6.64
N ALA A 32 17.54 -26.50 6.27
CA ALA A 32 18.80 -26.59 7.01
C ALA A 32 18.68 -26.04 8.44
N PHE A 33 17.70 -25.18 8.72
CA PHE A 33 17.35 -24.74 10.09
C PHE A 33 16.85 -25.88 10.99
N GLU A 34 16.49 -27.04 10.41
CA GLU A 34 16.05 -28.23 11.14
C GLU A 34 17.22 -29.12 11.58
N HIS A 35 18.42 -28.57 11.73
CA HIS A 35 19.66 -29.29 12.02
C HIS A 35 19.75 -29.96 13.42
N GLY A 36 18.83 -29.64 14.34
CA GLY A 36 18.73 -30.30 15.65
C GLY A 36 19.87 -30.02 16.64
N LEU A 37 20.69 -28.99 16.40
CA LEU A 37 21.74 -28.55 17.34
C LEU A 37 21.18 -27.52 18.32
N GLY A 38 21.57 -27.62 19.59
CA GLY A 38 21.22 -26.63 20.61
C GLY A 38 22.03 -25.34 20.52
N ALA A 39 21.68 -24.34 21.34
CA ALA A 39 22.40 -23.06 21.38
C ALA A 39 23.88 -23.22 21.80
N GLN A 40 24.18 -24.16 22.69
CA GLN A 40 25.55 -24.48 23.12
C GLN A 40 26.34 -25.11 21.97
N ASP A 41 25.81 -26.15 21.33
CA ASP A 41 26.39 -26.81 20.16
C ASP A 41 26.70 -25.80 19.04
N LEU A 42 25.79 -24.85 18.76
CA LEU A 42 26.00 -23.80 17.75
C LEU A 42 27.14 -22.85 18.11
N SER A 43 27.30 -22.52 19.40
CA SER A 43 28.43 -21.70 19.90
C SER A 43 29.76 -22.45 19.76
N GLU A 44 29.76 -23.75 20.05
CA GLU A 44 30.92 -24.64 19.88
C GLU A 44 31.30 -24.75 18.39
N VAL A 45 30.33 -24.98 17.50
CA VAL A 45 30.53 -24.98 16.04
C VAL A 45 31.15 -23.67 15.56
N SER A 46 30.60 -22.53 15.99
CA SER A 46 31.13 -21.20 15.64
C SER A 46 32.59 -21.03 16.08
N THR A 47 32.91 -21.49 17.28
CA THR A 47 34.28 -21.44 17.83
C THR A 47 35.22 -22.36 17.05
N SER A 48 34.81 -23.60 16.78
CA SER A 48 35.59 -24.58 16.02
C SER A 48 35.83 -24.16 14.58
N LEU A 49 34.85 -23.54 13.90
CA LEU A 49 35.03 -22.97 12.57
C LEU A 49 36.02 -21.79 12.55
N LYS A 50 35.95 -20.88 13.53
CA LYS A 50 36.93 -19.77 13.67
C LYS A 50 38.36 -20.28 13.84
N VAL A 51 38.54 -21.31 14.66
CA VAL A 51 39.86 -21.91 14.87
C VAL A 51 40.34 -22.60 13.60
N ALA A 52 39.46 -23.31 12.89
CA ALA A 52 39.78 -23.97 11.63
C ALA A 52 40.27 -22.97 10.56
N LEU A 53 39.61 -21.81 10.42
CA LEU A 53 40.01 -20.77 9.47
C LEU A 53 41.40 -20.16 9.74
N LYS A 54 41.92 -20.24 10.98
CA LYS A 54 43.29 -19.81 11.30
C LYS A 54 44.37 -20.75 10.75
N THR A 55 43.99 -21.91 10.23
CA THR A 55 44.89 -22.94 9.69
C THR A 55 44.68 -23.12 8.19
N ARG A 56 45.55 -23.85 7.48
CA ARG A 56 45.34 -24.22 6.05
C ARG A 56 44.21 -25.25 5.88
N TYR A 57 42.98 -24.83 6.19
CA TYR A 57 41.79 -25.65 6.24
C TYR A 57 41.05 -25.69 4.90
N ARG A 58 40.56 -26.87 4.51
CA ARG A 58 39.73 -27.06 3.31
C ARG A 58 38.25 -26.96 3.68
N LEU A 59 37.59 -25.85 3.32
CA LEU A 59 36.19 -25.62 3.71
C LEU A 59 35.23 -26.71 3.24
N ALA A 60 35.43 -27.22 2.02
CA ALA A 60 34.58 -28.26 1.42
C ALA A 60 34.49 -29.55 2.25
N LYS A 61 35.46 -29.80 3.14
CA LYS A 61 35.45 -30.97 4.03
C LYS A 61 34.24 -30.96 4.99
N HIS A 62 33.83 -29.79 5.47
CA HIS A 62 32.72 -29.65 6.42
C HIS A 62 31.61 -28.76 5.84
N TRP A 63 31.29 -29.00 4.56
CA TRP A 63 30.34 -28.21 3.78
C TRP A 63 28.95 -28.09 4.45
N LEU A 64 28.50 -29.12 5.17
CA LEU A 64 27.18 -29.16 5.80
C LEU A 64 27.16 -28.32 7.08
N VAL A 65 28.27 -28.32 7.83
CA VAL A 65 28.46 -27.41 8.98
C VAL A 65 28.40 -25.95 8.52
N TRP A 66 29.00 -25.62 7.38
CA TRP A 66 28.91 -24.27 6.79
C TRP A 66 27.50 -23.90 6.33
N VAL A 67 26.75 -24.85 5.76
CA VAL A 67 25.34 -24.66 5.39
C VAL A 67 24.49 -24.35 6.62
N VAL A 68 24.67 -25.09 7.73
CA VAL A 68 23.96 -24.83 8.99
C VAL A 68 24.36 -23.48 9.57
N TYR A 69 25.66 -23.18 9.64
CA TYR A 69 26.13 -21.90 10.16
C TYR A 69 25.57 -20.69 9.37
N ALA A 70 25.57 -20.77 8.04
CA ALA A 70 24.99 -19.74 7.18
C ALA A 70 23.47 -19.61 7.36
N THR A 71 22.78 -20.74 7.49
CA THR A 71 21.33 -20.73 7.75
C THR A 71 21.00 -20.05 9.08
N GLU A 72 21.79 -20.28 10.12
CA GLU A 72 21.65 -19.60 11.41
C GLU A 72 21.93 -18.09 11.31
N GLN A 73 22.90 -17.67 10.49
CA GLN A 73 23.07 -16.25 10.19
C GLN A 73 21.87 -15.67 9.43
N GLY A 74 21.24 -16.48 8.56
CA GLY A 74 20.05 -16.09 7.81
C GLY A 74 18.82 -15.94 8.71
N TYR A 75 18.72 -16.76 9.75
CA TYR A 75 17.68 -16.66 10.77
C TYR A 75 17.84 -15.41 11.64
N ASP A 76 19.09 -15.10 12.01
CA ASP A 76 19.47 -13.89 12.76
C ASP A 76 19.49 -12.61 11.92
N TYR A 77 19.24 -12.70 10.62
CA TYR A 77 19.30 -11.56 9.71
C TYR A 77 18.21 -10.54 10.06
N ASP A 78 18.61 -9.26 10.11
CA ASP A 78 17.83 -8.16 10.67
C ASP A 78 17.22 -7.24 9.61
N GLY A 79 17.48 -7.46 8.32
CA GLY A 79 17.03 -6.54 7.28
C GLY A 79 18.14 -5.94 6.44
N ASP A 80 19.34 -5.81 7.01
CA ASP A 80 20.27 -4.80 6.55
C ASP A 80 21.43 -5.38 5.74
N GLU A 81 22.43 -5.99 6.39
CA GLU A 81 23.64 -6.50 5.71
C GLU A 81 24.03 -7.90 6.18
N TYR A 82 23.59 -8.91 5.43
CA TYR A 82 23.86 -10.32 5.75
C TYR A 82 25.36 -10.62 5.78
N TRP A 83 26.09 -10.31 4.69
CA TRP A 83 27.51 -10.66 4.57
C TRP A 83 28.41 -9.90 5.51
N HIS A 84 28.12 -8.62 5.77
CA HIS A 84 28.89 -7.85 6.73
C HIS A 84 28.77 -8.43 8.15
N THR A 85 27.56 -8.85 8.56
CA THR A 85 27.37 -9.52 9.85
C THR A 85 28.05 -10.89 9.87
N PHE A 86 27.98 -11.64 8.77
CA PHE A 86 28.66 -12.93 8.62
C PHE A 86 30.19 -12.77 8.78
N GLU A 87 30.82 -11.86 8.06
CA GLU A 87 32.27 -11.59 8.09
C GLU A 87 32.73 -11.09 9.45
N ARG A 88 31.96 -10.19 10.09
CA ARG A 88 32.24 -9.74 11.46
C ARG A 88 32.21 -10.89 12.47
N ARG A 89 31.28 -11.84 12.30
CA ARG A 89 31.16 -13.01 13.17
C ARG A 89 32.16 -14.11 12.81
N MET A 90 32.69 -14.15 11.58
CA MET A 90 33.74 -15.07 11.10
C MET A 90 34.97 -14.31 10.56
N PRO A 91 35.84 -13.81 11.45
CA PRO A 91 37.10 -13.20 11.03
C PRO A 91 37.93 -14.20 10.21
N LEU A 92 38.56 -13.75 9.12
CA LEU A 92 39.26 -14.57 8.11
C LEU A 92 38.37 -15.29 7.09
N TRP A 93 37.05 -15.03 7.08
CA TRP A 93 36.20 -15.46 5.97
C TRP A 93 36.61 -14.73 4.68
N ASP A 94 36.91 -15.49 3.62
CA ASP A 94 37.23 -14.95 2.30
C ASP A 94 35.96 -14.87 1.43
N ARG A 95 35.75 -13.70 0.83
CA ARG A 95 34.57 -13.40 0.00
C ARG A 95 34.47 -14.29 -1.23
N SER A 96 35.60 -14.75 -1.77
CA SER A 96 35.64 -15.69 -2.90
C SER A 96 34.96 -17.03 -2.61
N TRP A 97 34.63 -17.33 -1.34
CA TRP A 97 33.94 -18.56 -0.94
C TRP A 97 32.40 -18.44 -0.98
N ARG A 98 31.82 -17.24 -1.16
CA ARG A 98 30.35 -17.07 -1.25
C ARG A 98 29.71 -17.94 -2.34
N PRO A 99 30.26 -18.06 -3.57
CA PRO A 99 29.73 -18.97 -4.59
C PRO A 99 29.83 -20.45 -4.21
N ALA A 100 30.87 -20.84 -3.46
CA ALA A 100 31.03 -22.22 -2.98
C ALA A 100 29.92 -22.58 -1.98
N LEU A 101 29.56 -21.66 -1.09
CA LEU A 101 28.44 -21.85 -0.15
C LEU A 101 27.11 -22.04 -0.89
N ARG A 102 26.83 -21.22 -1.92
CA ARG A 102 25.67 -21.42 -2.80
C ARG A 102 25.71 -22.81 -3.46
N GLY A 103 26.87 -23.24 -3.94
CA GLY A 103 27.08 -24.58 -4.48
C GLY A 103 26.78 -25.70 -3.47
N TRP A 104 27.10 -25.49 -2.19
CA TRP A 104 26.80 -26.43 -1.10
C TRP A 104 25.32 -26.48 -0.75
N PHE A 105 24.58 -25.37 -0.81
CA PHE A 105 23.12 -25.42 -0.73
C PHE A 105 22.51 -26.16 -1.92
N GLY A 106 23.04 -25.97 -3.12
CA GLY A 106 22.67 -26.79 -4.28
C GLY A 106 22.96 -28.28 -4.07
N LYS A 107 24.05 -28.63 -3.37
CA LYS A 107 24.34 -30.01 -2.95
C LYS A 107 23.32 -30.48 -1.90
N PHE A 108 22.99 -29.65 -0.91
CA PHE A 108 21.99 -29.95 0.11
C PHE A 108 20.62 -30.27 -0.51
N HIS A 109 20.18 -29.48 -1.51
CA HIS A 109 18.97 -29.77 -2.29
C HIS A 109 19.03 -31.16 -2.93
N ARG A 110 20.10 -31.46 -3.69
CA ARG A 110 20.24 -32.75 -4.40
C ARG A 110 20.35 -33.96 -3.46
N THR A 111 20.94 -33.79 -2.28
CA THR A 111 21.19 -34.89 -1.35
C THR A 111 20.01 -35.13 -0.40
N TYR A 112 19.34 -34.08 0.07
CA TYR A 112 18.34 -34.19 1.15
C TYR A 112 16.96 -33.65 0.76
N GLY A 113 16.74 -33.18 -0.47
CA GLY A 113 15.46 -32.61 -0.89
C GLY A 113 15.19 -31.22 -0.30
N GLY A 114 16.25 -30.44 -0.08
CA GLY A 114 16.12 -29.06 0.41
C GLY A 114 15.37 -28.13 -0.56
N LEU A 115 14.65 -27.12 -0.06
CA LEU A 115 13.88 -26.21 -0.91
C LEU A 115 14.79 -25.34 -1.80
N VAL A 116 14.39 -25.12 -3.06
CA VAL A 116 15.08 -24.20 -3.98
C VAL A 116 14.42 -22.82 -3.90
N PRO A 117 15.17 -21.73 -3.63
CA PRO A 117 14.63 -20.38 -3.70
C PRO A 117 14.13 -20.06 -5.11
N VAL A 118 12.93 -19.48 -5.21
CA VAL A 118 12.28 -19.06 -6.46
C VAL A 118 11.74 -17.63 -6.33
N GLY A 119 11.37 -17.01 -7.45
CA GLY A 119 10.80 -15.65 -7.47
C GLY A 119 11.83 -14.54 -7.69
N ARG A 120 11.37 -13.28 -7.67
CA ARG A 120 12.21 -12.09 -7.89
C ARG A 120 13.31 -11.99 -6.84
N TRP A 121 12.99 -12.33 -5.59
CA TRP A 121 13.96 -12.41 -4.49
C TRP A 121 15.15 -13.31 -4.82
N ALA A 122 14.89 -14.53 -5.29
CA ALA A 122 15.94 -15.50 -5.60
C ALA A 122 16.84 -15.04 -6.77
N ASN A 123 16.29 -14.26 -7.70
CA ASN A 123 17.03 -13.69 -8.81
C ASN A 123 17.90 -12.52 -8.36
N PHE A 124 17.33 -11.55 -7.65
CA PHE A 124 18.04 -10.34 -7.22
C PHE A 124 19.05 -10.60 -6.08
N PHE A 125 18.72 -11.47 -5.12
CA PHE A 125 19.53 -11.75 -3.93
C PHE A 125 20.14 -13.16 -3.96
N SER A 126 20.61 -13.61 -5.12
CA SER A 126 20.89 -15.03 -5.40
C SER A 126 21.94 -15.70 -4.50
N ILE A 127 22.84 -14.95 -3.88
CA ILE A 127 23.85 -15.47 -2.94
C ILE A 127 23.29 -15.63 -1.51
N ILE A 128 22.36 -14.77 -1.08
CA ILE A 128 21.76 -14.83 0.28
C ILE A 128 20.40 -15.53 0.30
N ALA A 129 19.77 -15.71 -0.86
CA ALA A 129 18.46 -16.36 -1.00
C ALA A 129 18.46 -17.77 -0.43
N TRP A 130 19.52 -18.56 -0.64
CA TRP A 130 19.63 -19.92 -0.11
C TRP A 130 19.67 -19.97 1.43
N PRO A 131 20.63 -19.31 2.13
CA PRO A 131 20.63 -19.24 3.58
C PRO A 131 19.30 -18.76 4.18
N ILE A 132 18.69 -17.74 3.55
CA ILE A 132 17.45 -17.12 4.04
C ILE A 132 16.24 -18.04 3.85
N THR A 133 16.08 -18.68 2.68
CA THR A 133 15.00 -19.66 2.45
C THR A 133 15.13 -20.85 3.39
N HIS A 134 16.35 -21.33 3.64
CA HIS A 134 16.57 -22.44 4.56
C HIS A 134 16.44 -22.07 6.04
N ALA A 135 16.41 -20.76 6.38
CA ALA A 135 16.16 -20.24 7.73
C ALA A 135 14.68 -20.24 8.12
N LEU A 136 13.78 -20.65 7.22
CA LEU A 136 12.32 -20.66 7.35
C LEU A 136 11.70 -19.27 7.51
N LEU A 137 11.92 -18.60 8.64
CA LEU A 137 11.35 -17.29 8.96
C LEU A 137 12.37 -16.43 9.72
N PRO A 138 13.18 -15.63 9.01
CA PRO A 138 14.11 -14.66 9.60
C PRO A 138 13.42 -13.71 10.59
N LYS A 139 14.16 -13.28 11.62
CA LYS A 139 13.62 -12.45 12.72
C LYS A 139 13.00 -11.14 12.25
N ASP A 140 13.54 -10.51 11.21
CA ASP A 140 13.01 -9.26 10.65
C ASP A 140 11.61 -9.41 10.02
N LEU A 141 11.27 -10.61 9.56
CA LEU A 141 9.99 -10.90 8.90
C LEU A 141 8.93 -11.44 9.88
N GLN A 142 9.34 -11.94 11.05
CA GLN A 142 8.46 -12.55 12.04
C GLN A 142 7.33 -11.61 12.48
N GLY A 143 7.69 -10.37 12.87
CA GLY A 143 6.70 -9.38 13.31
C GLY A 143 5.70 -8.99 12.22
N GLN A 144 6.16 -8.89 10.97
CA GLN A 144 5.33 -8.58 9.82
C GLN A 144 4.36 -9.71 9.50
N LEU A 145 4.83 -10.97 9.54
CA LEU A 145 3.98 -12.15 9.38
C LEU A 145 2.91 -12.24 10.46
N ALA A 146 3.27 -12.03 11.73
CA ALA A 146 2.33 -12.05 12.84
C ALA A 146 1.24 -10.98 12.69
N ARG A 147 1.62 -9.77 12.26
CA ARG A 147 0.68 -8.68 11.97
C ARG A 147 -0.28 -9.05 10.83
N ALA A 148 0.25 -9.58 9.73
CA ALA A 148 -0.56 -10.01 8.59
C ALA A 148 -1.55 -11.11 8.98
N LEU A 149 -1.10 -12.11 9.75
CA LEU A 149 -1.96 -13.18 10.27
C LEU A 149 -3.06 -12.66 11.18
N TYR A 150 -2.74 -11.73 12.08
CA TYR A 150 -3.74 -11.09 12.92
C TYR A 150 -4.78 -10.31 12.11
N GLY A 151 -4.34 -9.56 11.10
CA GLY A 151 -5.23 -8.87 10.17
C GLY A 151 -6.18 -9.83 9.45
N LEU A 152 -5.71 -11.02 9.07
CA LEU A 152 -6.48 -12.00 8.31
C LEU A 152 -7.15 -13.09 9.15
N ARG A 153 -7.10 -13.00 10.49
CA ARG A 153 -7.44 -14.08 11.41
C ARG A 153 -8.83 -14.70 11.23
N TYR A 154 -9.84 -13.93 10.81
CA TYR A 154 -11.19 -14.46 10.58
C TYR A 154 -11.35 -15.08 9.19
N HIS A 155 -10.62 -14.59 8.19
CA HIS A 155 -10.72 -15.08 6.81
C HIS A 155 -9.85 -16.31 6.56
N ILE A 156 -8.69 -16.39 7.22
CA ILE A 156 -7.73 -17.48 7.04
C ILE A 156 -8.27 -18.82 7.55
N VAL A 157 -9.14 -18.78 8.56
CA VAL A 157 -9.84 -19.94 9.14
C VAL A 157 -10.54 -20.79 8.08
N SER A 158 -11.23 -20.15 7.14
CA SER A 158 -11.99 -20.85 6.09
C SER A 158 -11.12 -21.55 5.04
N ARG A 159 -9.80 -21.38 5.11
CA ARG A 159 -8.83 -21.84 4.13
C ARG A 159 -7.76 -22.77 4.72
N LEU A 160 -7.82 -23.07 6.02
CA LEU A 160 -6.83 -23.93 6.68
C LEU A 160 -6.82 -25.37 6.15
N ASP A 161 -7.91 -25.82 5.53
CA ASP A 161 -8.01 -27.15 4.92
C ASP A 161 -7.54 -27.17 3.45
N GLN A 162 -7.11 -26.03 2.89
CA GLN A 162 -6.58 -25.93 1.52
C GLN A 162 -5.10 -26.32 1.45
N SER A 163 -4.56 -26.43 0.24
CA SER A 163 -3.14 -26.73 0.07
C SER A 163 -2.27 -25.61 0.67
N PRO A 164 -1.05 -25.91 1.16
CA PRO A 164 -0.14 -24.88 1.67
C PRO A 164 0.11 -23.76 0.65
N ALA A 165 0.27 -24.09 -0.63
CA ALA A 165 0.45 -23.09 -1.68
C ALA A 165 -0.75 -22.13 -1.80
N ASP A 166 -1.99 -22.61 -1.64
CA ASP A 166 -3.18 -21.76 -1.69
C ASP A 166 -3.28 -20.83 -0.47
N VAL A 167 -2.93 -21.33 0.73
CA VAL A 167 -2.86 -20.52 1.95
C VAL A 167 -1.81 -19.42 1.81
N GLY A 168 -0.62 -19.75 1.31
CA GLY A 168 0.44 -18.78 1.09
C GLY A 168 0.09 -17.76 0.01
N ARG A 169 -0.49 -18.20 -1.12
CA ARG A 169 -0.99 -17.30 -2.18
C ARG A 169 -2.05 -16.34 -1.67
N TYR A 170 -2.96 -16.84 -0.82
CA TYR A 170 -3.97 -16.00 -0.19
C TYR A 170 -3.32 -14.94 0.71
N LEU A 171 -2.36 -15.34 1.55
CA LEU A 171 -1.62 -14.40 2.40
C LEU A 171 -0.86 -13.36 1.56
N ALA A 172 -0.16 -13.79 0.50
CA ALA A 172 0.56 -12.91 -0.42
C ALA A 172 -0.35 -11.87 -1.10
N ARG A 173 -1.59 -12.25 -1.42
CA ARG A 173 -2.58 -11.34 -2.03
C ARG A 173 -3.22 -10.37 -1.05
N MET A 174 -3.34 -10.77 0.21
CA MET A 174 -4.16 -10.08 1.21
C MET A 174 -3.34 -9.30 2.24
N ALA A 175 -2.07 -9.65 2.42
CA ALA A 175 -1.15 -8.87 3.24
C ALA A 175 -0.97 -7.49 2.59
N ARG A 176 -1.14 -6.42 3.38
CA ARG A 176 -0.90 -5.04 2.96
C ARG A 176 0.04 -4.36 3.94
N GLY A 177 0.85 -3.42 3.45
CA GLY A 177 1.72 -2.56 4.26
C GLY A 177 2.93 -3.26 4.90
N GLY A 178 3.41 -4.35 4.28
CA GLY A 178 4.70 -4.97 4.62
C GLY A 178 5.87 -4.28 3.92
N SER A 179 7.10 -4.61 4.31
CA SER A 179 8.29 -4.16 3.60
C SER A 179 8.45 -4.85 2.25
N SER A 180 9.16 -4.23 1.31
CA SER A 180 9.42 -4.84 -0.01
C SER A 180 10.07 -6.23 0.14
N ARG A 181 10.90 -6.41 1.18
CA ARG A 181 11.51 -7.70 1.54
C ARG A 181 10.47 -8.71 2.04
N PHE A 182 9.47 -8.27 2.80
CA PHE A 182 8.38 -9.13 3.22
C PHE A 182 7.50 -9.53 2.02
N ASP A 183 7.20 -8.62 1.10
CA ASP A 183 6.46 -8.94 -0.13
C ASP A 183 7.23 -9.94 -1.00
N ASN A 184 8.54 -9.73 -1.15
CA ASN A 184 9.46 -10.68 -1.79
C ASN A 184 9.47 -12.06 -1.10
N PHE A 185 9.36 -12.10 0.23
CA PHE A 185 9.24 -13.35 0.97
C PHE A 185 7.89 -14.03 0.73
N LEU A 186 6.79 -13.27 0.63
CA LEU A 186 5.45 -13.76 0.34
C LEU A 186 5.32 -14.41 -1.05
N GLU A 187 6.20 -14.07 -2.00
CA GLU A 187 6.30 -14.76 -3.31
C GLU A 187 6.60 -16.27 -3.17
N GLN A 188 7.21 -16.70 -2.05
CA GLN A 188 7.45 -18.11 -1.75
C GLN A 188 6.18 -18.78 -1.19
N GLU A 189 5.10 -18.80 -2.00
CA GLU A 189 3.74 -19.20 -1.60
C GLU A 189 3.70 -20.51 -0.81
N GLU A 190 4.41 -21.55 -1.28
CA GLU A 190 4.41 -22.85 -0.61
C GLU A 190 5.10 -22.82 0.76
N LEU A 191 6.26 -22.16 0.86
CA LEU A 191 7.01 -22.01 2.11
C LEU A 191 6.18 -21.27 3.15
N VAL A 192 5.62 -20.13 2.73
CA VAL A 192 4.82 -19.25 3.56
C VAL A 192 3.60 -20.00 4.09
N GLY A 193 2.87 -20.70 3.22
CA GLY A 193 1.71 -21.48 3.64
C GLY A 193 2.04 -22.58 4.63
N ARG A 194 3.19 -23.28 4.46
CA ARG A 194 3.66 -24.30 5.40
C ARG A 194 4.00 -23.70 6.77
N ILE A 195 4.65 -22.54 6.80
CA ILE A 195 4.96 -21.81 8.05
C ILE A 195 3.65 -21.41 8.74
N VAL A 196 2.70 -20.85 8.00
CA VAL A 196 1.40 -20.42 8.54
C VAL A 196 0.63 -21.60 9.13
N LEU A 197 0.52 -22.71 8.40
CA LEU A 197 -0.13 -23.93 8.88
C LEU A 197 0.59 -24.48 10.12
N GLY A 198 1.92 -24.48 10.15
CA GLY A 198 2.70 -24.88 11.33
C GLY A 198 2.47 -23.95 12.53
N LEU A 199 2.40 -22.62 12.33
CA LEU A 199 2.18 -21.66 13.40
C LEU A 199 0.77 -21.73 14.00
N LEU A 200 -0.23 -22.09 13.19
CA LEU A 200 -1.65 -22.10 13.56
C LEU A 200 -2.16 -23.48 13.99
N ASP A 201 -1.59 -24.58 13.49
CA ASP A 201 -2.06 -25.93 13.81
C ASP A 201 -1.21 -26.60 14.91
N HIS A 202 -1.78 -26.79 16.10
CA HIS A 202 -1.10 -27.48 17.20
C HIS A 202 -1.02 -29.00 17.01
N ARG A 203 -1.65 -29.59 15.98
CA ARG A 203 -1.64 -31.05 15.74
C ARG A 203 -0.39 -31.58 15.03
N THR A 204 0.54 -30.73 14.59
CA THR A 204 1.87 -31.20 14.13
C THR A 204 2.82 -31.58 15.27
N ALA A 205 2.32 -31.72 16.50
CA ALA A 205 3.05 -32.28 17.64
C ALA A 205 3.18 -33.81 17.57
N ASP A 206 2.31 -34.50 16.81
CA ASP A 206 2.66 -35.82 16.28
C ASP A 206 3.65 -35.59 15.14
N GLY A 207 4.78 -36.29 15.11
CA GLY A 207 6.00 -36.01 14.33
C GLY A 207 5.90 -36.02 12.79
N ASP A 208 4.74 -35.68 12.23
CA ASP A 208 4.29 -35.69 10.84
C ASP A 208 4.13 -34.28 10.24
N GLY A 209 4.66 -33.23 10.90
CA GLY A 209 4.63 -31.85 10.41
C GLY A 209 5.61 -31.56 9.26
N ALA A 210 5.25 -30.58 8.42
CA ALA A 210 6.13 -30.06 7.37
C ALA A 210 7.40 -29.34 7.91
N ILE A 211 7.39 -28.96 9.19
CA ILE A 211 8.50 -28.34 9.92
C ILE A 211 8.68 -29.09 11.25
N LEU A 212 9.92 -29.37 11.66
CA LEU A 212 10.21 -30.03 12.92
C LEU A 212 9.71 -29.21 14.11
N PRO A 213 9.09 -29.83 15.14
CA PRO A 213 8.57 -29.13 16.31
C PRO A 213 9.62 -28.25 17.03
N GLN A 214 10.88 -28.71 17.08
CA GLN A 214 11.97 -27.95 17.69
C GLN A 214 12.27 -26.64 16.93
N ALA A 215 12.27 -26.68 15.59
CA ALA A 215 12.47 -25.49 14.75
C ALA A 215 11.30 -24.51 14.89
N LEU A 216 10.07 -25.02 14.89
CA LEU A 216 8.87 -24.21 15.09
C LEU A 216 8.86 -23.56 16.49
N ALA A 217 9.25 -24.29 17.54
CA ALA A 217 9.33 -23.76 18.90
C ALA A 217 10.33 -22.60 19.03
N ARG A 218 11.44 -22.63 18.30
CA ARG A 218 12.39 -21.50 18.23
C ARG A 218 11.74 -20.25 17.63
N ILE A 219 11.04 -20.42 16.49
CA ILE A 219 10.33 -19.32 15.81
C ILE A 219 9.24 -18.73 16.71
N VAL A 220 8.43 -19.58 17.35
CA VAL A 220 7.37 -19.14 18.28
C VAL A 220 7.97 -18.42 19.49
N GLY A 221 9.06 -18.95 20.06
CA GLY A 221 9.72 -18.33 21.20
C GLY A 221 10.31 -16.94 20.89
N ASP A 222 10.78 -16.71 19.66
CA ASP A 222 11.25 -15.38 19.24
C ASP A 222 10.10 -14.43 18.91
N LEU A 223 9.03 -14.91 18.25
CA LEU A 223 7.78 -14.17 18.06
C LEU A 223 7.17 -13.70 19.38
N GLU A 224 7.25 -14.52 20.44
CA GLU A 224 6.71 -14.19 21.76
C GLU A 224 7.52 -13.14 22.53
N LYS A 225 8.79 -12.89 22.16
CA LYS A 225 9.62 -11.84 22.77
C LYS A 225 9.21 -10.44 22.29
N ALA A 226 8.64 -10.31 21.09
CA ALA A 226 8.12 -9.05 20.59
C ALA A 226 6.69 -8.80 21.15
N ARG A 227 6.55 -7.80 22.04
CA ARG A 227 5.30 -7.52 22.82
C ARG A 227 4.02 -7.56 21.99
N ASN A 228 4.01 -7.01 20.78
CA ASN A 228 2.83 -6.98 19.91
C ASN A 228 2.60 -8.28 19.14
N ALA A 229 3.66 -8.93 18.66
CA ALA A 229 3.58 -10.16 17.86
C ALA A 229 3.04 -11.35 18.68
N ARG A 230 3.40 -11.42 19.97
CA ARG A 230 2.83 -12.40 20.91
C ARG A 230 1.31 -12.33 20.95
N GLN A 231 0.77 -11.13 21.16
CA GLN A 231 -0.67 -10.92 21.28
C GLN A 231 -1.38 -11.25 19.96
N TRP A 232 -0.81 -10.79 18.84
CA TRP A 232 -1.33 -11.04 17.49
C TRP A 232 -1.42 -12.53 17.16
N LEU A 233 -0.37 -13.30 17.46
CA LEU A 233 -0.37 -14.74 17.21
C LEU A 233 -1.35 -15.47 18.13
N HIS A 234 -1.41 -15.08 19.41
CA HIS A 234 -2.34 -15.66 20.38
C HIS A 234 -3.80 -15.47 19.96
N ASP A 235 -4.20 -14.25 19.59
CA ASP A 235 -5.56 -13.95 19.16
C ASP A 235 -5.93 -14.66 17.85
N THR A 236 -4.96 -14.80 16.94
CA THR A 236 -5.16 -15.55 15.68
C THR A 236 -5.39 -17.04 15.97
N ARG A 237 -4.58 -17.66 16.83
CA ARG A 237 -4.76 -19.06 17.24
C ARG A 237 -6.11 -19.29 17.90
N LYS A 238 -6.51 -18.39 18.81
CA LYS A 238 -7.82 -18.44 19.48
C LYS A 238 -8.99 -18.38 18.50
N ALA A 239 -8.90 -17.54 17.46
CA ALA A 239 -9.92 -17.46 16.41
C ALA A 239 -10.04 -18.78 15.63
N VAL A 240 -8.91 -19.40 15.30
CA VAL A 240 -8.85 -20.71 14.62
C VAL A 240 -9.44 -21.83 15.47
N GLU A 241 -9.06 -21.91 16.74
CA GLU A 241 -9.60 -22.90 17.68
C GLU A 241 -11.11 -22.77 17.85
N SER A 242 -11.59 -21.53 18.02
CA SER A 242 -13.02 -21.22 18.17
C SER A 242 -13.84 -21.60 16.93
N ALA A 243 -13.27 -21.50 15.73
CA ALA A 243 -13.94 -21.89 14.50
C ALA A 243 -13.93 -23.41 14.27
N ARG A 244 -12.82 -24.10 14.58
CA ARG A 244 -12.71 -25.56 14.47
C ARG A 244 -13.66 -26.28 15.43
N MET A 245 -13.81 -25.80 16.66
CA MET A 245 -14.78 -26.35 17.63
C MET A 245 -16.24 -26.25 17.15
N ARG A 246 -16.55 -25.34 16.23
CA ARG A 246 -17.88 -25.19 15.61
C ARG A 246 -18.10 -26.06 14.36
N GLY A 247 -17.02 -26.57 13.74
CA GLY A 247 -17.07 -27.39 12.52
C GLY A 247 -17.25 -28.90 12.74
N VAL A 248 -16.93 -29.40 13.94
CA VAL A 248 -16.93 -30.85 14.26
C VAL A 248 -18.35 -31.45 14.37
N THR A 249 -19.41 -30.64 14.39
CA THR A 249 -20.80 -31.14 14.42
C THR A 249 -21.40 -31.55 13.06
N ARG A 250 -20.63 -31.49 11.96
CA ARG A 250 -21.06 -31.98 10.64
C ARG A 250 -20.35 -33.29 10.27
N ASN A 251 -20.81 -34.38 10.86
CA ASN A 251 -20.67 -35.71 10.27
C ASN A 251 -21.88 -36.55 10.68
N ALA A 252 -22.96 -36.45 9.90
CA ALA A 252 -24.01 -37.46 9.83
C ALA A 252 -24.15 -37.85 8.35
N PRO A 253 -23.90 -39.12 7.97
CA PRO A 253 -24.07 -39.58 6.60
C PRO A 253 -25.52 -40.00 6.34
N GLY A 254 -26.04 -39.72 5.14
CA GLY A 254 -27.22 -40.43 4.63
C GLY A 254 -28.19 -39.65 3.73
N HIS A 255 -27.94 -39.72 2.43
CA HIS A 255 -28.89 -39.72 1.30
C HIS A 255 -29.72 -38.47 0.93
N ILE A 256 -29.33 -37.97 -0.25
CA ILE A 256 -29.98 -37.07 -1.19
C ILE A 256 -31.14 -37.78 -1.91
N ALA A 257 -32.21 -37.01 -2.20
CA ALA A 257 -33.18 -37.09 -3.32
C ALA A 257 -34.61 -36.89 -2.78
N SER A 258 -35.50 -36.07 -3.32
CA SER A 258 -35.56 -35.32 -4.57
C SER A 258 -36.72 -34.30 -4.46
N ALA A 259 -36.44 -33.01 -4.64
CA ALA A 259 -37.40 -32.01 -5.15
C ALA A 259 -36.65 -30.70 -5.42
N LEU A 260 -35.65 -30.79 -6.30
CA LEU A 260 -35.21 -29.66 -7.10
C LEU A 260 -36.21 -29.49 -8.23
N THR A 261 -36.72 -28.28 -8.41
CA THR A 261 -36.92 -27.57 -9.69
C THR A 261 -37.57 -26.23 -9.31
N ALA A 262 -36.92 -25.06 -9.35
CA ALA A 262 -35.81 -24.60 -10.16
C ALA A 262 -35.00 -23.51 -9.42
N GLY A 263 -33.70 -23.39 -9.75
CA GLY A 263 -32.91 -22.18 -9.47
C GLY A 263 -31.89 -22.24 -8.32
N GLY A 264 -31.40 -23.41 -7.93
CA GLY A 264 -30.31 -23.54 -6.95
C GLY A 264 -28.93 -23.59 -7.59
N GLY A 265 -28.42 -22.45 -8.08
CA GLY A 265 -26.97 -22.26 -8.17
C GLY A 265 -26.42 -22.23 -6.75
N GLN A 266 -25.23 -22.79 -6.51
CA GLN A 266 -24.49 -22.58 -5.27
C GLN A 266 -24.57 -21.09 -4.94
N SER A 267 -25.27 -20.72 -3.87
CA SER A 267 -25.35 -19.31 -3.47
C SER A 267 -23.97 -18.95 -2.94
N GLU A 268 -23.09 -18.51 -3.84
CA GLU A 268 -21.89 -17.78 -3.50
C GLU A 268 -22.28 -16.72 -2.48
N ARG A 269 -21.57 -16.71 -1.35
CA ARG A 269 -21.75 -15.75 -0.26
C ARG A 269 -21.47 -14.35 -0.81
N ARG A 270 -22.53 -13.59 -1.14
CA ARG A 270 -22.40 -12.23 -1.67
C ARG A 270 -22.36 -11.21 -0.52
N PRO A 271 -21.36 -10.32 -0.46
CA PRO A 271 -21.34 -9.21 0.48
C PRO A 271 -22.44 -8.19 0.12
N SER A 272 -23.25 -7.78 1.09
CA SER A 272 -24.31 -6.78 0.89
C SER A 272 -23.70 -5.38 0.76
N ILE A 273 -23.96 -4.71 -0.37
CA ILE A 273 -23.51 -3.32 -0.62
C ILE A 273 -24.64 -2.29 -0.62
N ARG A 274 -25.80 -2.67 -0.10
CA ARG A 274 -26.98 -1.84 -0.17
C ARG A 274 -26.86 -0.61 0.75
N PRO A 275 -27.03 0.61 0.23
CA PRO A 275 -27.11 1.81 1.07
C PRO A 275 -28.38 1.81 1.91
N SER A 276 -28.30 2.29 3.15
CA SER A 276 -29.46 2.53 4.02
C SER A 276 -29.68 4.02 4.23
N LEU A 277 -30.94 4.41 4.42
CA LEU A 277 -31.34 5.79 4.69
C LEU A 277 -31.76 5.95 6.16
N SER A 278 -31.34 7.05 6.77
CA SER A 278 -31.87 7.52 8.05
C SER A 278 -32.12 9.01 8.03
N LEU A 279 -32.99 9.50 8.91
CA LEU A 279 -33.22 10.92 9.12
C LEU A 279 -32.68 11.32 10.48
N ARG A 280 -31.94 12.43 10.56
CA ARG A 280 -31.49 13.00 11.83
C ARG A 280 -32.20 14.31 12.10
N ARG A 281 -32.77 14.46 13.29
CA ARG A 281 -33.45 15.69 13.72
C ARG A 281 -32.41 16.80 13.94
N THR A 282 -32.59 17.92 13.26
CA THR A 282 -31.68 19.09 13.34
C THR A 282 -32.38 20.35 13.86
N GLY A 283 -33.71 20.32 13.98
CA GLY A 283 -34.54 21.36 14.59
C GLY A 283 -35.84 20.79 15.14
N VAL A 284 -36.78 21.65 15.57
CA VAL A 284 -38.05 21.19 16.18
C VAL A 284 -38.87 20.37 15.20
N GLU A 285 -39.04 20.82 13.95
CA GLU A 285 -39.73 20.08 12.87
C GLU A 285 -38.86 19.99 11.60
N GLU A 286 -37.54 19.93 11.78
CA GLU A 286 -36.56 19.85 10.68
C GLU A 286 -35.74 18.55 10.76
N TRP A 287 -35.72 17.81 9.65
CA TRP A 287 -34.96 16.57 9.48
C TRP A 287 -33.92 16.70 8.38
N THR A 288 -32.75 16.08 8.59
CA THR A 288 -31.69 15.96 7.58
C THR A 288 -31.57 14.52 7.14
N LEU A 289 -31.56 14.27 5.83
CA LEU A 289 -31.37 12.95 5.25
C LEU A 289 -29.91 12.53 5.35
N ILE A 290 -29.67 11.32 5.87
CA ILE A 290 -28.37 10.70 5.95
C ILE A 290 -28.42 9.39 5.17
N VAL A 291 -27.44 9.18 4.30
CA VAL A 291 -27.15 7.87 3.71
C VAL A 291 -26.00 7.22 4.47
N GLU A 292 -26.18 5.94 4.77
CA GLU A 292 -25.14 5.07 5.30
C GLU A 292 -24.73 4.09 4.19
N LEU A 293 -23.45 4.15 3.83
CA LEU A 293 -22.84 3.34 2.80
C LEU A 293 -22.03 2.22 3.47
N PRO A 294 -22.28 0.95 3.14
CA PRO A 294 -21.49 -0.13 3.68
C PRO A 294 -20.04 -0.07 3.17
N GLY A 295 -19.10 -0.52 3.99
CA GLY A 295 -17.69 -0.62 3.59
C GLY A 295 -17.50 -1.70 2.52
N LEU A 296 -16.68 -1.40 1.52
CA LEU A 296 -16.40 -2.29 0.38
C LEU A 296 -15.16 -3.18 0.59
N GLN A 297 -14.60 -3.24 1.80
CA GLN A 297 -13.42 -4.06 2.11
C GLN A 297 -13.63 -5.53 1.73
N GLN A 298 -14.79 -6.10 2.06
CA GLN A 298 -15.10 -7.49 1.72
C GLN A 298 -15.09 -7.76 0.22
N ILE A 299 -15.34 -6.75 -0.61
CA ILE A 299 -15.29 -6.86 -2.07
C ILE A 299 -13.87 -6.65 -2.59
N ALA A 300 -13.13 -5.73 -2.00
CA ALA A 300 -11.70 -5.57 -2.24
C ALA A 300 -10.94 -6.88 -1.98
N ASP A 301 -11.36 -7.64 -0.96
CA ASP A 301 -10.75 -8.92 -0.58
C ASP A 301 -11.07 -10.07 -1.56
N LEU A 302 -12.13 -9.94 -2.38
CA LEU A 302 -12.48 -10.95 -3.38
C LEU A 302 -11.56 -10.90 -4.61
N SER A 303 -10.99 -9.73 -4.93
CA SER A 303 -10.18 -9.53 -6.12
C SER A 303 -9.11 -8.45 -5.92
N PRO A 304 -7.81 -8.77 -6.10
CA PRO A 304 -6.72 -7.78 -6.00
C PRO A 304 -6.90 -6.60 -6.96
N GLU A 305 -7.43 -6.84 -8.17
CA GLU A 305 -7.72 -5.79 -9.16
C GLU A 305 -8.76 -4.79 -8.64
N ILE A 306 -9.82 -5.29 -8.00
CA ILE A 306 -10.86 -4.45 -7.40
C ILE A 306 -10.31 -3.73 -6.17
N GLY A 307 -9.51 -4.41 -5.35
CA GLY A 307 -8.84 -3.81 -4.19
C GLY A 307 -7.91 -2.66 -4.56
N ALA A 308 -7.12 -2.81 -5.63
CA ALA A 308 -6.24 -1.76 -6.16
C ALA A 308 -7.03 -0.61 -6.80
N PHE A 309 -8.14 -0.93 -7.47
CA PHE A 309 -9.05 0.07 -8.03
C PHE A 309 -9.67 0.93 -6.93
N LEU A 310 -10.22 0.31 -5.87
CA LEU A 310 -10.86 1.01 -4.75
C LEU A 310 -9.86 1.86 -3.94
N SER A 311 -8.59 1.42 -3.83
CA SER A 311 -7.56 2.19 -3.11
C SER A 311 -7.02 3.38 -3.89
N ARG A 312 -7.18 3.42 -5.22
CA ARG A 312 -6.61 4.47 -6.10
C ARG A 312 -7.65 5.42 -6.67
N THR A 313 -8.93 5.06 -6.64
CA THR A 313 -9.98 5.81 -7.34
C THR A 313 -10.84 6.62 -6.38
N ARG A 314 -11.02 7.92 -6.70
CA ARG A 314 -11.97 8.79 -5.98
C ARG A 314 -13.41 8.40 -6.32
N CYS A 315 -14.33 8.61 -5.38
CA CYS A 315 -15.76 8.36 -5.60
C CYS A 315 -16.63 9.56 -5.26
N SER A 316 -17.85 9.57 -5.78
CA SER A 316 -18.89 10.55 -5.49
C SER A 316 -20.13 9.84 -4.95
N VAL A 317 -20.90 10.55 -4.12
CA VAL A 317 -22.15 10.08 -3.53
C VAL A 317 -23.29 10.90 -4.11
N ALA A 318 -24.25 10.25 -4.77
CA ALA A 318 -25.43 10.89 -5.34
C ALA A 318 -26.18 11.65 -4.25
N GLY A 319 -26.49 12.92 -4.51
CA GLY A 319 -27.16 13.79 -3.55
C GLY A 319 -26.24 14.53 -2.57
N ALA A 320 -24.94 14.23 -2.51
CA ALA A 320 -23.98 14.95 -1.68
C ALA A 320 -22.93 15.67 -2.53
N SER A 321 -22.42 16.80 -2.04
CA SER A 321 -21.41 17.59 -2.76
C SER A 321 -19.98 17.05 -2.61
N GLY A 322 -19.18 17.22 -3.68
CA GLY A 322 -17.74 16.92 -3.72
C GLY A 322 -17.37 15.45 -3.98
N LEU A 323 -16.10 15.24 -4.32
CA LEU A 323 -15.48 13.91 -4.44
C LEU A 323 -14.97 13.43 -3.07
N ARG A 324 -14.74 12.12 -2.96
CA ARG A 324 -14.17 11.45 -1.80
C ARG A 324 -12.80 10.88 -2.17
N PRO A 325 -11.84 10.92 -1.22
CA PRO A 325 -10.49 10.46 -1.49
C PRO A 325 -10.46 8.97 -1.85
N PRO A 326 -9.41 8.50 -2.52
CA PRO A 326 -9.19 7.08 -2.76
C PRO A 326 -9.20 6.27 -1.45
N GLY A 327 -9.69 5.03 -1.49
CA GLY A 327 -9.75 4.16 -0.31
C GLY A 327 -10.83 4.52 0.73
N TRP A 328 -11.61 5.59 0.53
CA TRP A 328 -12.61 6.04 1.51
C TRP A 328 -13.64 4.98 1.93
N LEU A 329 -14.01 4.07 1.01
CA LEU A 329 -14.96 2.97 1.27
C LEU A 329 -14.29 1.71 1.85
N LEU A 330 -12.96 1.68 1.97
CA LEU A 330 -12.22 0.58 2.60
C LEU A 330 -12.17 0.76 4.14
N ASP A 331 -12.39 1.99 4.62
CA ASP A 331 -12.40 2.39 6.03
C ASP A 331 -13.79 2.16 6.68
N GLY A 332 -14.37 0.97 6.47
CA GLY A 332 -15.67 0.60 7.05
C GLY A 332 -16.88 1.36 6.48
N ALA A 333 -17.98 1.37 7.25
CA ALA A 333 -19.22 1.99 6.84
C ALA A 333 -19.15 3.52 6.98
N GLN A 334 -19.69 4.23 6.00
CA GLN A 334 -19.55 5.68 5.87
C GLN A 334 -20.91 6.37 5.87
N LYS A 335 -21.09 7.37 6.76
CA LYS A 335 -22.33 8.17 6.85
C LYS A 335 -22.17 9.53 6.19
N ARG A 336 -23.14 9.96 5.37
CA ARG A 336 -23.15 11.28 4.72
C ARG A 336 -24.54 11.90 4.70
N ALA A 337 -24.60 13.20 4.98
CA ALA A 337 -25.81 13.98 4.76
C ALA A 337 -26.01 14.23 3.25
N LEU A 338 -27.26 14.17 2.79
CA LEU A 338 -27.64 14.39 1.40
C LEU A 338 -28.38 15.72 1.23
N ASP A 339 -27.91 16.55 0.31
CA ASP A 339 -28.51 17.83 -0.08
C ASP A 339 -29.66 17.66 -1.09
N ALA A 340 -29.69 16.54 -1.81
CA ALA A 340 -30.74 16.19 -2.77
C ALA A 340 -31.08 14.69 -2.71
N TRP A 341 -32.36 14.36 -2.93
CA TRP A 341 -32.83 12.97 -2.87
C TRP A 341 -32.24 12.17 -4.05
N PRO A 342 -31.62 11.01 -3.81
CA PRO A 342 -30.99 10.24 -4.87
C PRO A 342 -32.03 9.55 -5.75
N THR A 343 -31.74 9.40 -7.04
CA THR A 343 -32.64 8.71 -7.98
C THR A 343 -32.74 7.21 -7.64
N THR A 344 -33.96 6.70 -7.50
CA THR A 344 -34.22 5.32 -7.03
C THR A 344 -33.56 4.24 -7.89
N ASP A 345 -33.60 4.40 -9.21
CA ASP A 345 -33.08 3.40 -10.17
C ASP A 345 -31.61 3.63 -10.55
N GLN A 346 -30.87 4.47 -9.82
CA GLN A 346 -29.44 4.66 -10.05
C GLN A 346 -28.61 4.35 -8.81
N PRO A 347 -27.39 3.82 -9.00
CA PRO A 347 -26.50 3.61 -7.87
C PRO A 347 -26.17 4.92 -7.17
N VAL A 348 -26.18 4.88 -5.83
CA VAL A 348 -25.84 6.03 -4.99
C VAL A 348 -24.36 6.36 -5.09
N LEU A 349 -23.50 5.37 -5.38
CA LEU A 349 -22.06 5.54 -5.53
C LEU A 349 -21.66 5.58 -7.00
N ARG A 350 -20.76 6.52 -7.35
CA ARG A 350 -20.08 6.52 -8.66
C ARG A 350 -18.59 6.78 -8.51
N PHE A 351 -17.78 5.97 -9.16
CA PHE A 351 -16.32 6.14 -9.20
C PHE A 351 -15.91 7.08 -10.33
N GLN A 352 -14.83 7.85 -10.11
CA GLN A 352 -14.27 8.77 -11.11
C GLN A 352 -13.74 8.03 -12.34
N VAL A 353 -13.09 6.89 -12.11
CA VAL A 353 -12.64 5.97 -13.16
C VAL A 353 -13.66 4.83 -13.24
N PRO A 354 -14.23 4.53 -14.42
CA PRO A 354 -15.20 3.45 -14.56
C PRO A 354 -14.53 2.08 -14.38
N ASN A 355 -15.25 1.13 -13.79
CA ASN A 355 -14.80 -0.25 -13.66
C ASN A 355 -16.00 -1.18 -13.92
N PRO A 356 -16.02 -1.92 -15.05
CA PRO A 356 -17.20 -2.69 -15.47
C PRO A 356 -17.73 -3.67 -14.41
N ARG A 357 -16.84 -4.28 -13.62
CA ARG A 357 -17.24 -5.23 -12.57
C ARG A 357 -17.90 -4.52 -11.39
N MET A 358 -17.34 -3.37 -10.98
CA MET A 358 -17.89 -2.56 -9.90
C MET A 358 -19.21 -1.89 -10.33
N ASP A 359 -19.26 -1.38 -11.55
CA ASP A 359 -20.46 -0.75 -12.11
C ASP A 359 -21.61 -1.76 -12.20
N HIS A 360 -21.34 -3.00 -12.62
CA HIS A 360 -22.33 -4.07 -12.61
C HIS A 360 -22.81 -4.41 -11.20
N LEU A 361 -21.91 -4.48 -10.21
CA LEU A 361 -22.27 -4.77 -8.83
C LEU A 361 -23.14 -3.65 -8.25
N LEU A 362 -22.71 -2.40 -8.41
CA LEU A 362 -23.44 -1.21 -7.99
C LEU A 362 -24.81 -1.09 -8.68
N ALA A 363 -24.93 -1.44 -9.96
CA ALA A 363 -26.19 -1.45 -10.69
C ALA A 363 -27.17 -2.53 -10.21
N SER A 364 -26.68 -3.57 -9.52
CA SER A 364 -27.54 -4.62 -8.95
C SER A 364 -27.97 -4.32 -7.51
N GLU A 365 -27.08 -3.79 -6.67
CA GLU A 365 -27.32 -3.71 -5.21
C GLU A 365 -27.01 -2.33 -4.60
N GLY A 366 -26.38 -1.40 -5.33
CA GLY A 366 -25.98 -0.07 -4.86
C GLY A 366 -27.08 0.99 -4.85
N HIS A 367 -28.35 0.57 -4.85
CA HIS A 367 -29.54 1.43 -4.97
C HIS A 367 -30.21 1.64 -3.61
N ILE A 368 -30.85 2.80 -3.44
CA ILE A 368 -31.76 3.00 -2.30
C ILE A 368 -32.99 2.09 -2.43
N SER A 369 -33.76 1.98 -1.35
CA SER A 369 -35.06 1.31 -1.38
C SER A 369 -36.01 1.90 -2.42
N GLN A 370 -36.86 1.02 -2.96
CA GLN A 370 -37.81 1.33 -4.02
C GLN A 370 -38.87 2.32 -3.52
N GLY A 371 -39.11 3.36 -4.33
CA GLY A 371 -40.11 4.40 -4.07
C GLY A 371 -41.53 3.98 -4.42
N PRO A 372 -42.51 4.91 -4.38
CA PRO A 372 -42.35 6.36 -4.19
C PRO A 372 -42.47 6.84 -2.73
N HIS A 373 -42.69 5.93 -1.77
CA HIS A 373 -42.91 6.27 -0.36
C HIS A 373 -41.90 5.56 0.54
N TRP A 374 -41.21 6.32 1.40
CA TRP A 374 -40.23 5.85 2.37
C TRP A 374 -40.70 6.19 3.78
N LEU A 375 -40.90 5.17 4.60
CA LEU A 375 -41.36 5.32 5.97
C LEU A 375 -40.18 5.28 6.92
N PHE A 376 -40.05 6.25 7.82
CA PHE A 376 -39.02 6.32 8.84
C PHE A 376 -39.65 6.33 10.22
N ARG A 377 -39.25 5.42 11.11
CA ARG A 377 -39.74 5.40 12.49
C ARG A 377 -38.88 6.30 13.37
N VAL A 378 -39.50 7.22 14.08
CA VAL A 378 -38.82 8.17 14.97
C VAL A 378 -38.39 7.47 16.26
N GLY A 379 -37.08 7.45 16.52
CA GLY A 379 -36.49 7.00 17.76
C GLY A 379 -36.51 8.08 18.85
N SER A 380 -36.30 7.66 20.10
CA SER A 380 -36.19 8.58 21.26
C SER A 380 -34.89 9.39 21.27
N ASP A 381 -33.92 8.99 20.45
CA ASP A 381 -32.59 9.59 20.25
C ASP A 381 -32.58 10.71 19.20
N GLY A 382 -33.73 10.99 18.56
CA GLY A 382 -33.82 11.99 17.50
C GLY A 382 -33.28 11.52 16.15
N GLU A 383 -33.03 10.22 15.99
CA GLU A 383 -32.80 9.58 14.69
C GLU A 383 -34.07 8.83 14.27
N ALA A 384 -34.40 8.86 12.98
CA ALA A 384 -35.48 8.08 12.41
C ALA A 384 -34.92 7.06 11.41
N THR A 385 -35.19 5.78 11.65
CA THR A 385 -34.67 4.67 10.85
C THR A 385 -35.70 4.25 9.81
N GLU A 386 -35.25 3.95 8.59
CA GLU A 386 -36.13 3.48 7.55
C GLU A 386 -36.80 2.13 7.92
N VAL A 387 -38.10 2.05 7.69
CA VAL A 387 -38.92 0.84 7.84
C VAL A 387 -39.28 0.34 6.43
N ILE A 388 -38.43 -0.54 5.90
CA ILE A 388 -38.54 -1.05 4.52
C ILE A 388 -39.91 -1.72 4.26
N GLY A 389 -40.44 -2.41 5.27
CA GLY A 389 -41.75 -3.08 5.19
C GLY A 389 -42.95 -2.14 5.15
N ARG A 390 -42.75 -0.82 5.36
CA ARG A 390 -43.81 0.20 5.44
C ARG A 390 -44.94 -0.18 6.39
N MET A 391 -44.57 -0.79 7.51
CA MET A 391 -45.50 -1.23 8.53
C MET A 391 -45.49 -0.22 9.68
N VAL A 392 -46.68 0.14 10.14
CA VAL A 392 -46.91 1.14 11.17
C VAL A 392 -47.56 0.51 12.39
N ARG A 393 -47.19 1.01 13.57
CA ARG A 393 -47.66 0.49 14.86
C ARG A 393 -48.41 1.55 15.65
N PRO A 394 -49.53 1.18 16.31
CA PRO A 394 -50.20 2.05 17.27
C PRO A 394 -49.26 2.60 18.35
N GLY A 395 -49.37 3.89 18.65
CA GLY A 395 -48.60 4.58 19.69
C GLY A 395 -47.16 4.95 19.32
N MET A 396 -46.76 4.81 18.05
CA MET A 396 -45.42 5.15 17.56
C MET A 396 -45.48 6.33 16.59
N SER A 397 -44.39 7.10 16.50
CA SER A 397 -44.26 8.23 15.59
C SER A 397 -43.41 7.89 14.37
N TYR A 398 -43.83 8.38 13.21
CA TYR A 398 -43.20 8.12 11.92
C TYR A 398 -43.08 9.41 11.11
N VAL A 399 -42.09 9.43 10.22
CA VAL A 399 -41.95 10.41 9.14
C VAL A 399 -42.08 9.66 7.83
N LEU A 400 -43.04 10.06 7.00
CA LEU A 400 -43.22 9.53 5.66
C LEU A 400 -42.66 10.53 4.66
N VAL A 401 -41.73 10.07 3.84
CA VAL A 401 -41.09 10.86 2.79
C VAL A 401 -41.53 10.35 1.43
N SER A 402 -41.79 11.25 0.50
CA SER A 402 -42.16 10.91 -0.88
C SER A 402 -41.57 11.87 -1.90
N GLN A 403 -41.33 11.36 -3.10
CA GLN A 403 -41.00 12.16 -4.30
C GLN A 403 -42.25 12.53 -5.12
N SER A 404 -43.40 11.93 -4.80
CA SER A 404 -44.72 12.24 -5.38
C SER A 404 -45.59 12.95 -4.34
N ASP A 405 -46.85 13.23 -4.69
CA ASP A 405 -47.83 13.77 -3.75
C ASP A 405 -47.94 12.86 -2.51
N LEU A 406 -47.91 13.50 -1.34
CA LEU A 406 -48.04 12.80 -0.06
C LEU A 406 -49.51 12.42 0.19
N PRO A 407 -49.76 11.23 0.79
CA PRO A 407 -51.11 10.82 1.14
C PRO A 407 -51.69 11.73 2.23
N ASP A 408 -52.99 12.01 2.12
CA ASP A 408 -53.72 12.77 3.14
C ASP A 408 -54.09 11.82 4.28
N LEU A 409 -53.50 12.04 5.46
CA LEU A 409 -53.75 11.26 6.67
C LEU A 409 -54.33 12.20 7.72
N SER A 410 -55.45 11.82 8.33
CA SER A 410 -56.19 12.67 9.28
C SER A 410 -55.43 13.07 10.55
N PHE A 411 -54.28 12.43 10.81
CA PHE A 411 -53.42 12.60 11.98
C PHE A 411 -51.96 12.88 11.59
N ALA A 412 -51.73 13.47 10.41
CA ALA A 412 -50.40 13.88 9.95
C ALA A 412 -50.21 15.41 9.92
N ASP A 413 -49.02 15.84 10.33
CA ASP A 413 -48.54 17.21 10.28
C ASP A 413 -47.45 17.36 9.20
N PRO A 414 -47.44 18.45 8.41
CA PRO A 414 -46.34 18.76 7.50
C PRO A 414 -45.02 18.92 8.25
N THR A 415 -43.92 18.42 7.67
CA THR A 415 -42.59 18.48 8.30
C THR A 415 -41.53 18.91 7.30
N SER A 416 -40.53 19.68 7.76
CA SER A 416 -39.46 20.17 6.90
C SER A 416 -38.35 19.13 6.75
N LEU A 417 -37.99 18.82 5.51
CA LEU A 417 -36.87 17.96 5.16
C LEU A 417 -35.78 18.81 4.47
N ARG A 418 -34.57 18.84 5.04
CA ARG A 418 -33.39 19.47 4.45
C ARG A 418 -32.82 18.57 3.35
N CYS A 419 -33.58 18.41 2.27
CA CYS A 419 -33.22 17.64 1.10
C CYS A 419 -34.06 18.10 -0.09
N ARG A 420 -33.44 18.44 -1.22
CA ARG A 420 -34.17 18.84 -2.43
C ARG A 420 -34.75 17.61 -3.14
N GLY A 421 -35.97 17.73 -3.66
CA GLY A 421 -36.60 16.69 -4.48
C GLY A 421 -37.40 15.64 -3.71
N ALA A 422 -37.74 15.90 -2.45
CA ALA A 422 -38.66 15.08 -1.66
C ALA A 422 -39.47 15.96 -0.68
N GLN A 423 -40.65 15.49 -0.31
CA GLN A 423 -41.53 16.11 0.69
C GLN A 423 -41.74 15.14 1.85
N ALA A 424 -42.00 15.66 3.06
CA ALA A 424 -42.20 14.84 4.24
C ALA A 424 -43.44 15.26 5.06
N ILE A 425 -44.17 14.28 5.58
CA ILE A 425 -45.16 14.45 6.64
C ILE A 425 -44.74 13.62 7.85
N ARG A 426 -45.10 14.08 9.04
CA ARG A 426 -44.90 13.36 10.29
C ARG A 426 -46.25 13.02 10.88
N PHE A 427 -46.39 11.82 11.43
CA PHE A 427 -47.62 11.43 12.10
C PHE A 427 -47.33 10.57 13.32
N GLU A 428 -48.24 10.60 14.27
CA GLU A 428 -48.27 9.69 15.41
C GLU A 428 -49.46 8.76 15.26
N VAL A 429 -49.21 7.46 15.19
CA VAL A 429 -50.28 6.48 15.01
C VAL A 429 -51.06 6.38 16.31
N PRO A 430 -52.39 6.60 16.33
CA PRO A 430 -53.19 6.48 17.54
C PRO A 430 -53.07 5.10 18.19
N LYS A 431 -53.12 5.02 19.53
CA LYS A 431 -53.04 3.75 20.29
C LYS A 431 -54.18 2.79 19.98
N THR A 432 -55.31 3.30 19.51
CA THR A 432 -56.48 2.55 19.05
C THR A 432 -56.90 3.09 17.69
N LEU A 433 -56.89 2.24 16.67
CA LEU A 433 -57.21 2.63 15.29
C LEU A 433 -58.68 2.31 14.96
N SER A 434 -59.39 3.27 14.37
CA SER A 434 -60.71 3.06 13.77
C SER A 434 -60.61 2.37 12.41
N ALA A 435 -61.70 1.79 11.92
CA ALA A 435 -61.74 1.15 10.60
C ALA A 435 -61.44 2.14 9.45
N GLU A 436 -61.79 3.41 9.63
CA GLU A 436 -61.52 4.51 8.69
C GLU A 436 -60.02 4.83 8.64
N GLN A 437 -59.35 4.96 9.80
CA GLN A 437 -57.91 5.19 9.88
C GLN A 437 -57.07 4.02 9.35
N VAL A 438 -57.54 2.77 9.51
CA VAL A 438 -56.92 1.60 8.88
C VAL A 438 -57.07 1.66 7.36
N GLY A 439 -58.20 2.19 6.86
CA GLY A 439 -58.43 2.48 5.45
C GLY A 439 -57.47 3.54 4.90
N GLU A 440 -57.30 4.65 5.61
CA GLU A 440 -56.35 5.72 5.27
C GLU A 440 -54.91 5.20 5.16
N LEU A 441 -54.44 4.44 6.16
CA LEU A 441 -53.11 3.84 6.17
C LEU A 441 -52.91 2.86 5.00
N LYS A 442 -53.91 2.02 4.69
CA LYS A 442 -53.85 1.12 3.54
C LYS A 442 -53.82 1.88 2.20
N ALA A 443 -54.60 2.95 2.07
CA ALA A 443 -54.60 3.79 0.88
C ALA A 443 -53.23 4.47 0.67
N ALA A 444 -52.53 4.78 1.76
CA ALA A 444 -51.15 5.27 1.77
C ALA A 444 -50.08 4.18 1.53
N GLY A 445 -50.48 2.92 1.29
CA GLY A 445 -49.55 1.80 1.10
C GLY A 445 -48.86 1.31 2.39
N LEU A 446 -49.41 1.67 3.56
CA LEU A 446 -48.92 1.30 4.89
C LEU A 446 -49.72 0.11 5.44
N SER A 447 -49.04 -0.81 6.13
CA SER A 447 -49.69 -1.96 6.79
C SER A 447 -49.68 -1.83 8.31
N VAL A 448 -50.71 -2.32 9.00
CA VAL A 448 -50.81 -2.27 10.46
C VAL A 448 -50.51 -3.65 11.05
N ALA A 449 -49.49 -3.74 11.91
CA ALA A 449 -49.13 -5.00 12.57
C ALA A 449 -50.17 -5.40 13.63
N GLN A 450 -50.78 -6.57 13.51
CA GLN A 450 -51.50 -7.26 14.59
C GLN A 450 -50.56 -8.29 15.28
N THR A 451 -50.74 -8.51 16.57
CA THR A 451 -49.65 -8.34 17.56
C THR A 451 -48.95 -9.61 18.03
N ILE A 452 -47.79 -9.90 17.42
CA ILE A 452 -46.66 -10.62 18.05
C ILE A 452 -45.44 -9.72 17.88
N ARG A 453 -44.80 -9.32 18.98
CA ARG A 453 -43.61 -8.47 18.98
C ARG A 453 -42.39 -9.38 19.07
N VAL A 454 -41.50 -9.28 18.09
CA VAL A 454 -40.16 -9.88 18.17
C VAL A 454 -39.11 -8.77 18.09
N TRP A 455 -38.14 -8.75 19.00
CA TRP A 455 -37.09 -7.72 19.02
C TRP A 455 -35.77 -8.27 19.59
N PRO A 456 -34.62 -7.75 19.14
CA PRO A 456 -33.32 -8.18 19.66
C PRO A 456 -33.15 -7.77 21.12
N VAL A 457 -32.51 -8.62 21.92
CA VAL A 457 -32.28 -8.44 23.36
C VAL A 457 -30.92 -9.00 23.76
N GLY A 458 -30.29 -8.47 24.82
CA GLY A 458 -28.92 -8.82 25.18
C GLY A 458 -27.91 -7.89 24.51
N LEU A 459 -26.90 -8.44 23.82
CA LEU A 459 -26.01 -7.62 22.98
C LEU A 459 -26.84 -6.97 21.87
N ALA A 460 -26.76 -5.65 21.74
CA ALA A 460 -27.49 -4.92 20.73
C ALA A 460 -27.05 -5.38 19.33
N ALA A 461 -28.02 -5.62 18.44
CA ALA A 461 -27.73 -5.85 17.03
C ALA A 461 -26.98 -4.63 16.47
N ARG A 462 -26.02 -4.86 15.58
CA ARG A 462 -25.21 -3.79 14.95
C ARG A 462 -26.03 -2.88 14.06
N GLY A 463 -27.11 -3.43 13.52
CA GLY A 463 -28.19 -2.73 12.83
C GLY A 463 -29.52 -3.38 13.22
N TRP A 464 -30.54 -2.57 13.47
CA TRP A 464 -31.90 -3.03 13.72
C TRP A 464 -32.88 -2.02 13.15
N ASP A 465 -33.64 -2.42 12.14
CA ASP A 465 -34.66 -1.57 11.50
C ASP A 465 -35.91 -1.35 12.37
N GLY A 466 -36.00 -2.09 13.48
CA GLY A 466 -37.12 -1.99 14.40
C GLY A 466 -38.24 -3.00 14.21
N GLU A 467 -38.28 -3.70 13.08
CA GLU A 467 -39.46 -4.46 12.67
C GLU A 467 -39.18 -5.80 11.97
N GLY A 468 -37.97 -6.07 11.49
CA GLY A 468 -37.70 -7.35 10.82
C GLY A 468 -36.29 -7.58 10.30
N THR A 469 -35.37 -6.62 10.33
CA THR A 469 -34.01 -6.78 9.80
C THR A 469 -32.98 -6.46 10.85
N THR A 470 -32.16 -7.45 11.19
CA THR A 470 -31.04 -7.28 12.12
C THR A 470 -29.70 -7.55 11.45
N GLU A 471 -28.66 -6.87 11.93
CA GLU A 471 -27.27 -7.12 11.56
C GLU A 471 -26.46 -7.60 12.78
N TRP A 472 -25.68 -8.65 12.59
CA TRP A 472 -24.89 -9.30 13.65
C TRP A 472 -23.48 -9.68 13.17
N LEU A 473 -22.56 -9.86 14.11
CA LEU A 473 -21.26 -10.43 13.81
C LEU A 473 -21.27 -11.96 13.89
N GLU A 474 -20.42 -12.64 13.12
CA GLU A 474 -20.25 -14.11 13.18
C GLU A 474 -19.76 -14.63 14.55
N THR A 475 -19.28 -13.71 15.40
CA THR A 475 -18.85 -13.97 16.78
C THR A 475 -19.97 -13.78 17.80
N GLU A 476 -21.11 -13.23 17.39
CA GLU A 476 -22.25 -12.92 18.25
C GLU A 476 -23.33 -14.02 18.16
N CYS A 477 -24.16 -14.13 19.20
CA CYS A 477 -25.32 -15.03 19.24
C CYS A 477 -26.59 -14.18 19.19
N PRO A 478 -27.30 -14.12 18.05
CA PRO A 478 -28.54 -13.35 17.96
C PRO A 478 -29.54 -13.81 19.02
N CYS A 479 -30.02 -12.88 19.83
CA CYS A 479 -30.95 -13.13 20.91
C CYS A 479 -32.21 -12.29 20.67
N PHE A 480 -33.39 -12.91 20.75
CA PHE A 480 -34.66 -12.25 20.53
C PHE A 480 -35.61 -12.46 21.71
N ALA A 481 -36.40 -11.44 22.02
CA ALA A 481 -37.59 -11.56 22.85
C ALA A 481 -38.83 -11.60 21.95
N ILE A 482 -39.75 -12.49 22.28
CA ILE A 482 -41.05 -12.66 21.62
C ILE A 482 -42.13 -12.40 22.66
N SER A 483 -43.02 -11.45 22.42
CA SER A 483 -44.21 -11.21 23.27
C SER A 483 -45.47 -11.11 22.43
N HIS A 484 -46.60 -11.48 23.03
CA HIS A 484 -47.93 -11.36 22.44
C HIS A 484 -48.88 -10.67 23.42
N ASP A 485 -50.00 -10.18 22.90
CA ASP A 485 -51.09 -9.54 23.64
C ASP A 485 -52.42 -10.30 23.56
N HIS A 486 -52.44 -11.46 22.90
CA HIS A 486 -53.59 -12.35 22.74
C HIS A 486 -53.22 -13.79 23.10
N PRO A 487 -54.18 -14.70 23.39
CA PRO A 487 -53.85 -16.07 23.81
C PRO A 487 -53.04 -16.84 22.75
N VAL A 488 -51.80 -17.20 23.10
CA VAL A 488 -50.88 -18.04 22.29
C VAL A 488 -50.43 -19.22 23.14
N ALA A 489 -50.51 -20.44 22.61
CA ALA A 489 -50.04 -21.64 23.31
C ALA A 489 -48.55 -21.91 23.03
N GLU A 490 -48.17 -21.90 21.75
CA GLU A 490 -46.79 -22.18 21.31
C GLU A 490 -46.36 -21.29 20.15
N TYR A 491 -45.04 -21.06 20.05
CA TYR A 491 -44.38 -20.51 18.89
C TYR A 491 -43.66 -21.62 18.13
N GLU A 492 -43.79 -21.65 16.80
CA GLU A 492 -42.95 -22.46 15.91
C GLU A 492 -41.91 -21.55 15.23
N LEU A 493 -40.63 -21.86 15.43
CA LEU A 493 -39.49 -21.08 14.94
C LEU A 493 -38.74 -21.87 13.86
N ARG A 494 -38.46 -21.29 12.69
CA ARG A 494 -37.65 -21.93 11.63
C ARG A 494 -36.55 -21.01 11.13
N LEU A 495 -35.35 -21.53 10.97
CA LEU A 495 -34.24 -20.81 10.32
C LEU A 495 -34.08 -21.31 8.88
N GLY A 496 -34.41 -20.48 7.89
CA GLY A 496 -34.43 -20.85 6.47
C GLY A 496 -35.33 -22.06 6.21
N ALA A 497 -34.80 -23.06 5.51
CA ALA A 497 -35.48 -24.34 5.26
C ALA A 497 -35.20 -25.40 6.37
N GLY A 498 -34.67 -25.00 7.52
CA GLY A 498 -34.35 -25.89 8.63
C GLY A 498 -35.59 -26.44 9.37
N PRO A 499 -35.39 -27.41 10.29
CA PRO A 499 -36.48 -27.97 11.09
C PRO A 499 -37.11 -26.91 12.00
N GLY A 500 -38.43 -26.99 12.18
CA GLY A 500 -39.17 -26.14 13.11
C GLY A 500 -38.94 -26.52 14.57
N LEU A 501 -38.64 -25.53 15.40
CA LEU A 501 -38.56 -25.67 16.85
C LEU A 501 -39.82 -25.10 17.49
N ARG A 502 -40.55 -25.91 18.25
CA ARG A 502 -41.71 -25.45 19.03
C ARG A 502 -41.29 -25.02 20.42
N VAL A 503 -41.76 -23.86 20.85
CA VAL A 503 -41.47 -23.24 22.15
C VAL A 503 -42.77 -22.80 22.80
N ALA A 504 -43.02 -23.25 24.02
CA ALA A 504 -44.19 -22.82 24.79
C ALA A 504 -44.16 -21.30 25.02
N ALA A 505 -45.29 -20.64 24.77
CA ALA A 505 -45.42 -19.21 24.99
C ALA A 505 -45.69 -18.91 26.49
N LYS A 506 -45.08 -17.83 27.00
CA LYS A 506 -45.38 -17.33 28.35
C LYS A 506 -46.72 -16.58 28.36
N PRO A 507 -47.31 -16.25 29.52
CA PRO A 507 -48.54 -15.46 29.58
C PRO A 507 -48.44 -14.15 28.79
N ALA A 508 -49.58 -13.66 28.28
CA ALA A 508 -49.66 -12.42 27.53
C ALA A 508 -48.98 -11.26 28.27
N GLY A 509 -48.20 -10.45 27.54
CA GLY A 509 -47.37 -9.38 28.09
C GLY A 509 -46.03 -9.81 28.69
N VAL A 510 -45.79 -11.12 28.92
CA VAL A 510 -44.50 -11.63 29.40
C VAL A 510 -43.66 -12.16 28.23
N PRO A 511 -42.45 -11.62 27.98
CA PRO A 511 -41.63 -12.04 26.85
C PRO A 511 -41.02 -13.44 27.04
N THR A 512 -41.10 -14.25 25.99
CA THR A 512 -40.32 -15.47 25.79
C THR A 512 -38.99 -15.11 25.12
N PHE A 513 -37.87 -15.55 25.67
CA PHE A 513 -36.54 -15.25 25.13
C PHE A 513 -35.99 -16.45 24.35
N ILE A 514 -35.44 -16.19 23.17
CA ILE A 514 -34.77 -17.17 22.33
C ILE A 514 -33.36 -16.70 22.01
N ARG A 515 -32.40 -17.64 22.00
CA ARG A 515 -31.03 -17.38 21.60
C ARG A 515 -30.67 -18.33 20.48
N LEU A 516 -30.29 -17.78 19.34
CA LEU A 516 -29.73 -18.53 18.23
C LEU A 516 -28.27 -18.87 18.54
N GLN A 517 -27.82 -20.00 17.99
CA GLN A 517 -26.39 -20.30 17.92
C GLN A 517 -25.70 -19.29 16.99
N PRO A 518 -24.37 -19.08 17.10
CA PRO A 518 -23.62 -18.25 16.17
C PRO A 518 -23.90 -18.68 14.73
N LEU A 519 -24.33 -17.73 13.91
CA LEU A 519 -24.67 -17.97 12.51
C LEU A 519 -23.45 -17.69 11.61
N PRO A 520 -23.28 -18.42 10.49
CA PRO A 520 -22.22 -18.12 9.55
C PRO A 520 -22.51 -16.81 8.80
N ALA A 521 -21.46 -16.14 8.30
CA ALA A 521 -21.63 -14.93 7.50
C ALA A 521 -22.53 -15.17 6.27
N GLY A 522 -23.45 -14.24 6.01
CA GLY A 522 -24.49 -14.30 4.99
C GLY A 522 -25.87 -13.87 5.51
N ASN A 523 -26.86 -13.95 4.63
CA ASN A 523 -28.25 -13.63 4.96
C ASN A 523 -28.98 -14.89 5.41
N HIS A 524 -29.66 -14.80 6.56
CA HIS A 524 -30.52 -15.84 7.10
C HIS A 524 -31.91 -15.28 7.34
N VAL A 525 -32.91 -16.16 7.37
CA VAL A 525 -34.29 -15.76 7.67
C VAL A 525 -34.80 -16.63 8.82
N LEU A 526 -35.24 -15.98 9.90
CA LEU A 526 -35.93 -16.61 11.02
C LEU A 526 -37.44 -16.40 10.85
N SER A 527 -38.21 -17.47 10.64
CA SER A 527 -39.67 -17.43 10.68
C SER A 527 -40.18 -17.73 12.09
N VAL A 528 -41.25 -17.04 12.49
CA VAL A 528 -41.94 -17.18 13.77
C VAL A 528 -43.43 -17.32 13.49
N ARG A 529 -43.97 -18.52 13.67
CA ARG A 529 -45.39 -18.82 13.49
C ARG A 529 -46.04 -19.08 14.84
N VAL A 530 -47.27 -18.59 15.03
CA VAL A 530 -48.05 -18.86 16.25
C VAL A 530 -48.98 -20.06 16.07
N VAL A 531 -49.01 -20.92 17.09
CA VAL A 531 -49.94 -22.05 17.20
C VAL A 531 -51.01 -21.70 18.25
N ARG A 532 -52.29 -21.70 17.83
CA ARG A 532 -53.46 -21.41 18.68
C ARG A 532 -54.12 -22.72 19.13
N ASP A 533 -54.73 -22.69 20.32
CA ASP A 533 -55.33 -23.86 20.98
C ASP A 533 -56.86 -23.98 20.79
N THR A 534 -57.46 -23.19 19.88
CA THR A 534 -58.93 -23.19 19.69
C THR A 534 -59.34 -23.79 18.35
N ALA A 535 -60.44 -24.54 18.40
CA ALA A 535 -61.08 -25.28 17.32
C ALA A 535 -61.26 -24.46 16.02
N PRO A 536 -61.33 -25.13 14.85
CA PRO A 536 -61.05 -24.52 13.56
C PRO A 536 -62.26 -23.77 13.01
N GLU A 537 -62.55 -22.58 13.50
CA GLU A 537 -63.50 -21.68 12.84
C GLU A 537 -63.28 -20.21 13.26
N ALA A 538 -62.28 -19.57 12.65
CA ALA A 538 -62.27 -18.15 12.24
C ALA A 538 -60.85 -17.71 11.85
N SER A 539 -60.66 -17.35 10.58
CA SER A 539 -59.44 -16.79 9.92
C SER A 539 -58.44 -17.84 9.39
N PRO A 540 -58.27 -17.99 8.06
CA PRO A 540 -57.46 -19.05 7.44
C PRO A 540 -55.95 -18.74 7.33
N HIS A 541 -55.47 -17.67 7.97
CA HIS A 541 -54.06 -17.28 7.87
C HIS A 541 -53.36 -17.43 9.23
N PRO A 542 -52.45 -18.42 9.39
CA PRO A 542 -51.58 -18.46 10.56
C PRO A 542 -50.77 -17.15 10.61
N VAL A 543 -50.74 -16.51 11.78
CA VAL A 543 -49.93 -15.30 11.97
C VAL A 543 -48.46 -15.74 11.97
N GLU A 544 -47.75 -15.40 10.89
CA GLU A 544 -46.37 -15.78 10.64
C GLU A 544 -45.54 -14.51 10.39
N GLY A 545 -44.52 -14.30 11.21
CA GLY A 545 -43.57 -13.21 11.10
C GLY A 545 -42.21 -13.71 10.60
N TRP A 546 -41.46 -12.86 9.92
CA TRP A 546 -40.13 -13.18 9.40
C TRP A 546 -39.13 -12.13 9.88
N ILE A 547 -37.93 -12.59 10.26
CA ILE A 547 -36.80 -11.73 10.63
C ILE A 547 -35.63 -12.08 9.72
N SER A 548 -35.20 -11.11 8.93
CA SER A 548 -33.97 -11.16 8.16
C SER A 548 -32.77 -10.90 9.07
N LEU A 549 -31.77 -11.76 9.01
CA LEU A 549 -30.54 -11.71 9.78
C LEU A 549 -29.38 -11.56 8.79
N SER A 550 -28.76 -10.39 8.73
CA SER A 550 -27.51 -10.17 8.01
C SER A 550 -26.35 -10.44 8.97
N VAL A 551 -25.55 -11.47 8.68
CA VAL A 551 -24.41 -11.83 9.52
C VAL A 551 -23.13 -11.56 8.77
N ARG A 552 -22.20 -10.82 9.36
CA ARG A 552 -20.92 -10.48 8.71
C ARG A 552 -19.73 -10.76 9.62
N PRO A 553 -18.52 -10.95 9.05
CA PRO A 553 -17.31 -10.97 9.86
C PRO A 553 -17.07 -9.60 10.52
N PRO A 554 -16.42 -9.56 11.70
CA PRO A 554 -15.98 -8.31 12.32
C PRO A 554 -14.99 -7.56 11.43
N ASN A 555 -15.05 -6.22 11.45
CA ASN A 555 -14.09 -5.40 10.71
C ASN A 555 -12.68 -5.63 11.27
N THR A 556 -11.71 -5.78 10.36
CA THR A 556 -10.31 -5.91 10.71
C THR A 556 -9.77 -4.53 11.11
N TRP A 557 -9.15 -4.45 12.28
CA TRP A 557 -8.45 -3.23 12.70
C TRP A 557 -7.18 -3.10 11.85
N VAL A 558 -7.16 -2.12 10.94
CA VAL A 558 -5.97 -1.72 10.20
C VAL A 558 -5.42 -0.47 10.91
N GLY A 559 -4.16 -0.51 11.34
CA GLY A 559 -3.53 0.67 11.95
C GLY A 559 -3.63 1.87 11.00
N GLY A 560 -4.29 2.95 11.45
CA GLY A 560 -4.66 4.12 10.62
C GLY A 560 -6.15 4.22 10.25
N THR A 561 -6.98 3.25 10.64
CA THR A 561 -8.41 3.14 10.27
C THR A 561 -9.28 3.46 11.49
N ILE A 562 -10.33 4.26 11.28
CA ILE A 562 -10.78 5.31 12.20
C ILE A 562 -11.67 4.77 13.34
N GLY A 563 -11.15 4.81 14.56
CA GLY A 563 -11.97 5.00 15.76
C GLY A 563 -12.02 6.49 16.05
N HIS A 564 -13.04 7.18 15.52
CA HIS A 564 -13.28 8.63 15.57
C HIS A 564 -12.26 9.47 16.36
N SER A 565 -11.30 10.02 15.63
CA SER A 565 -10.65 11.28 15.98
C SER A 565 -10.73 12.16 14.73
N GLY A 566 -10.92 13.47 14.89
CA GLY A 566 -11.29 14.39 13.80
C GLY A 566 -10.18 14.66 12.76
N LEU A 567 -9.31 13.70 12.48
CA LEU A 567 -8.11 13.83 11.65
C LEU A 567 -8.07 12.71 10.60
N ILE A 568 -7.99 13.09 9.32
CA ILE A 568 -7.85 12.16 8.19
C ILE A 568 -6.63 12.60 7.40
N ALA A 569 -5.63 11.73 7.26
CA ALA A 569 -4.45 11.99 6.43
C ALA A 569 -4.40 11.01 5.24
N SER A 570 -4.02 11.52 4.07
CA SER A 570 -3.84 10.74 2.85
C SER A 570 -2.59 11.19 2.09
N SER A 571 -1.98 10.27 1.36
CA SER A 571 -0.79 10.52 0.55
C SER A 571 -1.06 10.23 -0.92
N GLU A 572 -0.37 10.94 -1.82
CA GLU A 572 -0.32 10.66 -3.25
C GLU A 572 1.17 10.54 -3.67
N PRO A 573 1.66 9.35 -4.07
CA PRO A 573 0.93 8.07 -4.16
C PRO A 573 0.45 7.55 -2.78
N PRO A 574 -0.58 6.67 -2.73
CA PRO A 574 -1.17 6.17 -1.49
C PRO A 574 -0.25 5.26 -0.66
N GLU A 575 0.71 4.62 -1.32
CA GLU A 575 1.77 3.81 -0.70
C GLU A 575 3.12 4.38 -1.15
N PRO A 576 3.51 5.56 -0.64
CA PRO A 576 4.75 6.20 -1.05
C PRO A 576 5.96 5.42 -0.55
N THR A 577 7.01 5.39 -1.35
CA THR A 577 8.30 4.85 -0.91
C THR A 577 9.06 5.85 -0.04
N LEU A 578 9.99 5.34 0.75
CA LEU A 578 10.93 6.19 1.50
C LEU A 578 11.73 7.08 0.54
N ASP A 579 12.15 6.54 -0.60
CA ASP A 579 12.93 7.27 -1.59
C ASP A 579 12.06 8.35 -2.26
N GLU A 580 10.81 8.04 -2.68
CA GLU A 580 9.86 9.02 -3.24
C GLU A 580 9.54 10.17 -2.29
N PHE A 581 9.41 9.89 -0.98
CA PHE A 581 9.25 10.96 0.00
C PHE A 581 10.49 11.84 0.04
N TRP A 582 11.69 11.27 0.08
CA TRP A 582 12.94 12.05 0.17
C TRP A 582 13.22 12.85 -1.10
N GLU A 583 12.77 12.37 -2.26
CA GLU A 583 12.83 13.06 -3.56
C GLU A 583 11.73 14.12 -3.74
N GLY A 584 10.83 14.29 -2.76
CA GLY A 584 9.73 15.25 -2.81
C GLY A 584 8.60 14.87 -3.78
N LEU A 585 8.55 13.60 -4.18
CA LEU A 585 7.51 13.07 -5.08
C LEU A 585 6.21 12.74 -4.34
N SER A 586 6.26 12.59 -3.01
CA SER A 586 5.09 12.31 -2.17
C SER A 586 4.34 13.59 -1.78
N GLN A 587 3.03 13.63 -2.07
CA GLN A 587 2.12 14.69 -1.65
C GLN A 587 1.30 14.24 -0.43
N LEU A 588 1.12 15.13 0.55
CA LEU A 588 0.34 14.87 1.76
C LEU A 588 -0.87 15.80 1.83
N ASP A 589 -2.07 15.23 2.06
CA ASP A 589 -3.31 15.96 2.31
C ASP A 589 -3.89 15.53 3.66
N VAL A 590 -4.17 16.50 4.54
CA VAL A 590 -4.69 16.23 5.89
C VAL A 590 -5.93 17.08 6.16
N LEU A 591 -7.05 16.40 6.40
CA LEU A 591 -8.34 16.99 6.73
C LEU A 591 -8.58 16.92 8.24
N GLY A 592 -9.05 18.02 8.81
CA GLY A 592 -9.56 18.10 10.18
C GLY A 592 -10.11 19.50 10.48
N PRO A 593 -10.46 19.82 11.74
CA PRO A 593 -11.02 21.11 12.13
C PRO A 593 -10.12 22.28 11.70
N ALA A 594 -10.71 23.25 11.01
CA ALA A 594 -9.99 24.41 10.49
C ALA A 594 -9.28 25.19 11.62
N GLY A 595 -8.01 25.54 11.40
CA GLY A 595 -7.20 26.33 12.33
C GLY A 595 -6.45 25.54 13.40
N ARG A 596 -6.63 24.21 13.50
CA ARG A 596 -5.87 23.38 14.45
C ARG A 596 -4.46 23.10 13.92
N GLN A 597 -3.48 23.07 14.83
CA GLN A 597 -2.09 22.72 14.50
C GLN A 597 -1.92 21.20 14.45
N VAL A 598 -1.09 20.74 13.53
CA VAL A 598 -0.61 19.37 13.41
C VAL A 598 0.90 19.37 13.25
N SER A 599 1.57 18.40 13.87
CA SER A 599 2.99 18.16 13.67
C SER A 599 3.18 17.02 12.68
N VAL A 600 3.93 17.27 11.61
CA VAL A 600 4.29 16.23 10.64
C VAL A 600 5.76 15.88 10.83
N CYS A 601 6.01 14.61 11.14
CA CYS A 601 7.34 14.04 11.31
C CYS A 601 7.52 12.83 10.40
N VAL A 602 8.77 12.47 10.14
CA VAL A 602 9.11 11.21 9.50
C VAL A 602 9.98 10.39 10.43
N GLU A 603 9.56 9.15 10.69
CA GLU A 603 10.30 8.19 11.48
C GLU A 603 11.02 7.21 10.55
N LEU A 604 12.31 7.03 10.81
CA LEU A 604 13.20 6.16 10.09
C LEU A 604 13.37 4.88 10.89
N LEU A 605 13.14 3.74 10.25
CA LEU A 605 13.06 2.44 10.89
C LEU A 605 14.15 1.50 10.32
N ASP A 606 14.73 0.68 11.19
CA ASP A 606 15.57 -0.44 10.77
C ASP A 606 14.72 -1.62 10.27
N GLY A 607 15.37 -2.68 9.79
CA GLY A 607 14.67 -3.86 9.26
C GLY A 607 13.88 -4.64 10.32
N THR A 608 14.13 -4.42 11.61
CA THR A 608 13.32 -4.98 12.71
C THR A 608 12.08 -4.14 13.02
N GLY A 609 11.96 -2.97 12.38
CA GLY A 609 10.93 -1.97 12.67
C GLY A 609 11.24 -1.09 13.89
N SER A 610 12.47 -1.15 14.42
CA SER A 610 12.91 -0.29 15.51
C SER A 610 13.29 1.09 14.97
N ARG A 611 13.03 2.13 15.76
CA ARG A 611 13.24 3.52 15.35
C ARG A 611 14.72 3.89 15.41
N ILE A 612 15.29 4.22 14.25
CA ILE A 612 16.66 4.76 14.10
C ILE A 612 16.65 6.24 14.44
N ALA A 613 15.74 7.00 13.82
CA ALA A 613 15.66 8.45 13.96
C ALA A 613 14.24 8.96 13.71
N THR A 614 13.99 10.20 14.16
CA THR A 614 12.76 10.95 13.85
C THR A 614 13.17 12.34 13.40
N GLU A 615 12.71 12.75 12.22
CA GLU A 615 12.93 14.09 11.70
C GLU A 615 11.61 14.85 11.63
N GLN A 616 11.58 16.06 12.17
CA GLN A 616 10.41 16.92 12.09
C GLN A 616 10.41 17.65 10.74
N VAL A 617 9.36 17.44 9.95
CA VAL A 617 9.19 18.12 8.66
C VAL A 617 8.72 19.55 8.95
N ALA A 618 7.52 19.69 9.51
CA ALA A 618 6.93 20.99 9.84
C ALA A 618 5.75 20.86 10.82
N ASN A 619 5.45 21.98 11.49
CA ASN A 619 4.16 22.20 12.14
C ASN A 619 3.27 22.98 11.18
N LEU A 620 2.10 22.43 10.88
CA LEU A 620 1.20 22.93 9.85
C LEU A 620 -0.21 23.13 10.42
N THR A 621 -1.00 23.99 9.77
CA THR A 621 -2.37 24.28 10.19
C THR A 621 -3.36 23.56 9.28
N LEU A 622 -4.41 22.97 9.86
CA LEU A 622 -5.46 22.28 9.12
C LEU A 622 -6.47 23.26 8.49
N PRO A 623 -7.08 22.89 7.34
CA PRO A 623 -6.77 21.72 6.51
C PRO A 623 -5.45 21.90 5.74
N LEU A 624 -4.68 20.82 5.60
CA LEU A 624 -3.41 20.81 4.88
C LEU A 624 -3.64 20.38 3.43
N GLY A 625 -3.47 21.31 2.48
CA GLY A 625 -3.50 21.02 1.04
C GLY A 625 -2.11 20.77 0.43
N PRO A 626 -2.05 20.29 -0.83
CA PRO A 626 -0.80 19.93 -1.51
C PRO A 626 0.19 21.08 -1.68
N ASP A 627 -0.27 22.31 -1.92
CA ASP A 627 0.62 23.47 -2.10
C ASP A 627 1.33 23.87 -0.79
N THR A 628 0.60 23.82 0.32
CA THR A 628 1.15 24.07 1.66
C THR A 628 2.18 23.01 2.02
N TRP A 629 1.88 21.73 1.71
CA TRP A 629 2.81 20.63 1.88
C TRP A 629 4.09 20.83 1.05
N ARG A 630 4.00 21.12 -0.25
CA ARG A 630 5.17 21.35 -1.12
C ARG A 630 6.08 22.45 -0.57
N THR A 631 5.50 23.55 -0.11
CA THR A 631 6.25 24.67 0.44
C THR A 631 6.99 24.26 1.72
N ALA A 632 6.29 23.57 2.63
CA ALA A 632 6.87 23.08 3.89
C ALA A 632 7.95 22.02 3.65
N PHE A 633 7.73 21.11 2.71
CA PHE A 633 8.66 20.07 2.35
C PHE A 633 9.93 20.64 1.71
N ALA A 634 9.82 21.61 0.79
CA ALA A 634 10.97 22.29 0.20
C ALA A 634 11.81 23.02 1.26
N ALA A 635 11.18 23.56 2.31
CA ALA A 635 11.89 24.14 3.45
C ALA A 635 12.60 23.07 4.30
N PHE A 636 11.97 21.92 4.49
CA PHE A 636 12.57 20.76 5.15
C PHE A 636 13.76 20.18 4.36
N GLU A 637 13.66 20.11 3.03
CA GLU A 637 14.72 19.61 2.14
C GLU A 637 16.01 20.43 2.25
N ARG A 638 15.90 21.76 2.36
CA ARG A 638 17.06 22.67 2.47
C ARG A 638 17.78 22.64 3.82
N ARG A 639 17.22 21.98 4.83
CA ARG A 639 17.90 21.86 6.15
C ARG A 639 19.08 20.90 6.04
N GLU A 640 20.17 21.19 6.74
CA GLU A 640 21.28 20.24 6.87
C GLU A 640 20.79 19.02 7.67
N LYS A 641 20.48 17.94 6.95
CA LYS A 641 19.97 16.69 7.54
C LYS A 641 21.12 15.83 8.01
N ASP A 642 20.80 14.89 8.89
CA ASP A 642 21.66 13.75 9.16
C ASP A 642 21.43 12.68 8.07
N PRO A 643 22.29 12.57 7.03
CA PRO A 643 22.05 11.61 5.95
C PRO A 643 22.24 10.16 6.43
N TRP A 644 22.76 9.95 7.66
CA TRP A 644 23.00 8.62 8.25
C TRP A 644 21.69 7.87 8.49
N GLY A 645 20.70 8.54 9.10
CA GLY A 645 19.44 7.91 9.46
C GLY A 645 18.71 7.38 8.23
N TYR A 646 18.64 8.19 7.17
CA TYR A 646 17.95 7.84 5.93
C TYR A 646 18.68 6.71 5.17
N LEU A 647 20.01 6.77 5.06
CA LEU A 647 20.77 5.75 4.35
C LEU A 647 20.74 4.40 5.07
N ALA A 648 20.75 4.39 6.41
CA ALA A 648 20.64 3.17 7.22
C ALA A 648 19.19 2.64 7.35
N ALA A 649 18.18 3.48 7.09
CA ALA A 649 16.78 3.05 7.20
C ALA A 649 16.41 1.99 6.17
N SER A 650 15.84 0.89 6.66
CA SER A 650 15.24 -0.17 5.83
C SER A 650 13.79 0.14 5.46
N SER A 651 13.13 1.02 6.23
CA SER A 651 11.79 1.56 5.94
C SER A 651 11.59 2.87 6.73
N GLY A 652 10.47 3.54 6.52
CA GLY A 652 10.07 4.66 7.37
C GLY A 652 8.55 4.75 7.53
N ARG A 653 8.10 5.81 8.20
CA ARG A 653 6.68 6.19 8.23
C ARG A 653 6.53 7.69 8.45
N ILE A 654 5.58 8.30 7.75
CA ILE A 654 5.11 9.65 8.04
C ILE A 654 4.20 9.55 9.27
N LEU A 655 4.47 10.37 10.27
CA LEU A 655 3.68 10.57 11.47
C LEU A 655 2.98 11.92 11.36
N VAL A 656 1.65 11.92 11.33
CA VAL A 656 0.84 13.14 11.46
C VAL A 656 0.25 13.13 12.86
N ASP A 657 0.78 13.98 13.73
CA ASP A 657 0.34 14.11 15.12
C ASP A 657 -0.58 15.34 15.26
N GLY A 658 -1.86 15.08 15.53
CA GLY A 658 -2.87 16.10 15.82
C GLY A 658 -3.21 16.22 17.30
N GLU A 659 -2.35 15.72 18.20
CA GLU A 659 -2.53 15.74 19.65
C GLU A 659 -3.88 15.11 20.08
N GLU A 660 -4.82 15.93 20.54
CA GLU A 660 -6.18 15.54 20.94
C GLU A 660 -7.01 14.98 19.77
N LEU A 661 -6.63 15.30 18.53
CA LEU A 661 -7.24 14.75 17.32
C LEU A 661 -6.63 13.42 16.90
N GLY A 662 -5.69 12.87 17.67
CA GLY A 662 -5.05 11.59 17.42
C GLY A 662 -3.87 11.66 16.44
N THR A 663 -3.31 10.49 16.15
CA THR A 663 -2.09 10.34 15.34
C THR A 663 -2.36 9.41 14.16
N VAL A 664 -1.95 9.82 12.96
CA VAL A 664 -2.02 9.00 11.74
C VAL A 664 -0.61 8.60 11.30
N HIS A 665 -0.44 7.34 10.89
CA HIS A 665 0.82 6.82 10.38
C HIS A 665 0.65 6.39 8.92
N ILE A 666 1.49 6.91 8.02
CA ILE A 666 1.55 6.49 6.62
C ILE A 666 2.88 5.77 6.41
N PRO A 667 2.89 4.47 6.07
CA PRO A 667 4.13 3.71 5.89
C PRO A 667 4.91 4.21 4.66
N LEU A 668 6.23 4.28 4.80
CA LEU A 668 7.19 4.56 3.72
C LEU A 668 8.01 3.30 3.46
N GLN A 669 7.66 2.54 2.43
CA GLN A 669 8.42 1.33 2.11
C GLN A 669 9.68 1.66 1.32
N ARG A 670 10.78 0.97 1.60
CA ARG A 670 12.00 1.13 0.79
C ARG A 670 12.20 -0.13 -0.05
N ASP A 671 12.45 0.05 -1.33
CA ASP A 671 12.79 -1.07 -2.20
C ASP A 671 14.16 -1.64 -1.83
N ALA A 672 14.19 -2.92 -1.50
CA ALA A 672 15.41 -3.67 -1.27
C ALA A 672 16.16 -3.84 -2.61
N SER A 673 17.22 -3.04 -2.83
CA SER A 673 18.16 -3.22 -3.94
C SER A 673 19.30 -4.16 -3.54
N PRO A 674 19.69 -5.14 -4.38
CA PRO A 674 20.78 -6.06 -4.08
C PRO A 674 22.16 -5.40 -4.14
N VAL A 675 22.29 -4.29 -4.86
CA VAL A 675 23.50 -3.46 -4.87
C VAL A 675 23.14 -2.06 -4.40
N ARG A 676 23.82 -1.57 -3.36
CA ARG A 676 23.57 -0.23 -2.80
C ARG A 676 24.81 0.41 -2.19
N TRP A 677 24.86 1.72 -2.22
CA TRP A 677 25.88 2.51 -1.53
C TRP A 677 25.47 2.82 -0.09
N VAL A 678 26.35 2.51 0.85
CA VAL A 678 26.24 2.86 2.27
C VAL A 678 27.33 3.86 2.61
N TRP A 679 26.93 5.05 3.01
CA TRP A 679 27.84 6.09 3.46
C TRP A 679 27.90 6.04 4.99
N ARG A 680 29.09 6.25 5.59
CA ARG A 680 29.31 6.44 7.03
C ARG A 680 30.37 7.52 7.26
N SER A 681 30.09 8.56 8.04
CA SER A 681 31.07 9.57 8.46
C SER A 681 30.99 9.71 9.95
N THR A 682 32.19 9.72 10.50
CA THR A 682 32.44 10.07 11.88
C THR A 682 32.89 11.53 11.92
N SER A 683 33.09 12.07 13.12
CA SER A 683 33.69 13.39 13.31
C SER A 683 35.13 13.50 12.76
N LYS A 684 35.76 12.39 12.37
CA LYS A 684 37.17 12.33 11.92
C LYS A 684 37.38 11.79 10.50
N SER A 685 36.45 11.00 9.95
CA SER A 685 36.61 10.37 8.63
C SER A 685 35.28 10.15 7.94
N THR A 686 35.31 10.14 6.60
CA THR A 686 34.15 9.79 5.78
C THR A 686 34.45 8.51 5.02
N GLN A 687 33.62 7.49 5.16
CA GLN A 687 33.75 6.20 4.51
C GLN A 687 32.52 5.93 3.65
N LEU A 688 32.74 5.61 2.39
CA LEU A 688 31.73 5.14 1.46
C LEU A 688 31.94 3.65 1.22
N ARG A 689 30.90 2.84 1.36
CA ARG A 689 30.96 1.40 1.17
C ARG A 689 29.91 0.92 0.20
N LEU A 690 30.28 -0.01 -0.68
CA LEU A 690 29.36 -0.75 -1.53
C LEU A 690 28.84 -1.99 -0.79
N VAL A 691 27.53 -2.17 -0.75
CA VAL A 691 26.91 -3.44 -0.36
C VAL A 691 26.52 -4.15 -1.63
N ASP A 692 27.10 -5.33 -1.85
CA ASP A 692 26.81 -6.22 -2.96
C ASP A 692 26.28 -7.56 -2.43
N ASP A 693 24.96 -7.70 -2.47
CA ASP A 693 24.25 -8.96 -2.29
C ASP A 693 23.85 -9.60 -3.65
N HIS A 694 24.25 -8.97 -4.77
CA HIS A 694 24.02 -9.46 -6.12
C HIS A 694 25.02 -10.59 -6.43
N GLY A 695 24.48 -11.79 -6.56
CA GLY A 695 25.25 -13.01 -6.86
C GLY A 695 25.20 -13.47 -8.32
N GLY A 696 24.90 -12.54 -9.23
CA GLY A 696 24.79 -12.82 -10.66
C GLY A 696 26.12 -13.22 -11.29
N LYS A 697 26.06 -13.66 -12.56
CA LYS A 697 27.26 -14.05 -13.31
C LYS A 697 28.10 -12.84 -13.70
N ASP A 698 27.47 -11.68 -13.85
CA ASP A 698 28.14 -10.44 -14.21
C ASP A 698 28.65 -9.73 -12.95
N PRO A 699 29.97 -9.48 -12.83
CA PRO A 699 30.54 -8.84 -11.67
C PRO A 699 30.14 -7.36 -11.62
N VAL A 700 29.83 -6.87 -10.42
CA VAL A 700 29.56 -5.43 -10.19
C VAL A 700 30.82 -4.64 -10.50
N ARG A 701 30.72 -3.69 -11.43
CA ARG A 701 31.78 -2.73 -11.76
C ARG A 701 31.52 -1.44 -11.02
N VAL A 702 32.60 -0.84 -10.52
CA VAL A 702 32.55 0.41 -9.78
C VAL A 702 33.42 1.44 -10.47
N SER A 703 32.87 2.64 -10.65
CA SER A 703 33.61 3.76 -11.18
C SER A 703 33.34 5.06 -10.42
N PHE A 704 34.25 6.01 -10.56
CA PHE A 704 34.21 7.31 -9.92
C PHE A 704 34.53 8.42 -10.91
N ARG A 705 33.79 9.52 -10.80
CA ARG A 705 34.05 10.79 -11.51
C ARG A 705 34.11 11.91 -10.49
N SER A 706 35.22 12.65 -10.44
CA SER A 706 35.37 13.73 -9.47
C SER A 706 34.50 14.94 -9.85
N PHE A 707 34.21 15.84 -8.90
CA PHE A 707 33.56 17.11 -9.24
C PHE A 707 34.41 17.99 -10.17
N ALA A 708 35.74 17.86 -10.10
CA ALA A 708 36.67 18.62 -10.93
C ALA A 708 36.79 18.04 -12.34
N GLU A 709 36.71 16.73 -12.51
CA GLU A 709 36.88 16.04 -13.80
C GLU A 709 35.63 15.17 -14.07
N PRO A 710 34.48 15.78 -14.39
CA PRO A 710 33.19 15.07 -14.43
C PRO A 710 33.03 14.15 -15.65
N LEU A 711 33.93 14.26 -16.64
CA LEU A 711 33.99 13.42 -17.85
C LEU A 711 34.99 12.27 -17.72
N GLU A 712 35.95 12.35 -16.79
CA GLU A 712 36.94 11.31 -16.58
C GLU A 712 36.38 10.23 -15.66
N GLU A 713 36.44 8.99 -16.11
CA GLU A 713 35.95 7.84 -15.35
C GLU A 713 37.12 7.01 -14.85
N VAL A 714 37.26 6.98 -13.53
CA VAL A 714 38.29 6.21 -12.84
C VAL A 714 37.69 4.93 -12.29
N PRO A 715 38.14 3.74 -12.73
CA PRO A 715 37.66 2.49 -12.18
C PRO A 715 38.14 2.32 -10.74
N ILE A 716 37.22 1.93 -9.85
CA ILE A 716 37.53 1.55 -8.48
C ILE A 716 37.44 0.02 -8.39
N LYS A 717 38.39 -0.60 -7.68
CA LYS A 717 38.28 -2.03 -7.39
C LYS A 717 37.06 -2.26 -6.51
N THR A 718 36.14 -3.10 -6.97
CA THR A 718 34.91 -3.44 -6.24
C THR A 718 35.21 -3.93 -4.81
N GLU A 719 36.28 -4.69 -4.63
CA GLU A 719 36.75 -5.17 -3.31
C GLU A 719 37.04 -4.02 -2.33
N ASP A 720 37.71 -2.96 -2.80
CA ASP A 720 38.03 -1.78 -1.97
C ASP A 720 36.74 -1.02 -1.63
N ALA A 721 35.83 -0.85 -2.60
CA ALA A 721 34.53 -0.23 -2.39
C ALA A 721 33.68 -0.99 -1.36
N GLU A 722 33.68 -2.33 -1.39
CA GLU A 722 32.96 -3.16 -0.41
C GLU A 722 33.58 -3.18 0.99
N VAL A 723 34.89 -2.99 1.13
CA VAL A 723 35.54 -2.79 2.44
C VAL A 723 35.17 -1.40 2.99
N GLY A 724 35.14 -0.42 2.09
CA GLY A 724 34.79 0.96 2.34
C GLY A 724 35.97 1.88 2.07
N ILE A 725 35.77 2.82 1.15
CA ILE A 725 36.74 3.81 0.68
C ILE A 725 36.51 5.17 1.33
N GLU A 726 37.55 5.95 1.55
CA GLU A 726 37.41 7.35 1.92
C GLU A 726 37.34 8.19 0.64
N PRO A 727 36.21 8.89 0.36
CA PRO A 727 36.10 9.71 -0.84
C PRO A 727 37.16 10.81 -0.84
N ALA A 728 37.88 10.97 -1.95
CA ALA A 728 38.84 12.06 -2.10
C ALA A 728 38.13 13.42 -2.04
N THR A 729 38.73 14.41 -1.38
CA THR A 729 38.22 15.79 -1.39
C THR A 729 38.25 16.34 -2.82
N PRO A 730 37.20 17.04 -3.31
CA PRO A 730 35.95 17.46 -2.65
C PRO A 730 34.80 16.43 -2.74
N GLY A 731 35.04 15.27 -3.35
CA GLY A 731 34.08 14.22 -3.62
C GLY A 731 33.77 14.09 -5.11
N GLY A 732 32.65 13.44 -5.43
CA GLY A 732 32.21 13.24 -6.81
C GLY A 732 31.11 12.20 -6.95
N LEU A 733 30.89 11.73 -8.17
CA LEU A 733 29.92 10.71 -8.54
C LEU A 733 30.54 9.32 -8.45
N PHE A 734 29.95 8.45 -7.64
CA PHE A 734 30.25 7.03 -7.57
C PHE A 734 29.16 6.25 -8.27
N VAL A 735 29.53 5.30 -9.12
CA VAL A 735 28.59 4.50 -9.90
C VAL A 735 28.92 3.03 -9.72
N ALA A 736 27.93 2.24 -9.29
CA ALA A 736 28.00 0.79 -9.32
C ALA A 736 27.09 0.27 -10.44
N SER A 737 27.59 -0.62 -11.29
CA SER A 737 26.86 -1.13 -12.46
C SER A 737 26.94 -2.64 -12.56
N TYR A 738 25.82 -3.29 -12.87
CA TYR A 738 25.71 -4.72 -13.16
C TYR A 738 24.56 -4.96 -14.14
N GLU A 739 24.74 -5.87 -15.10
CA GLU A 739 23.78 -6.09 -16.19
C GLU A 739 23.38 -4.76 -16.87
N GLU A 740 22.09 -4.38 -16.84
CA GLU A 740 21.56 -3.09 -17.32
C GLU A 740 21.27 -2.08 -16.18
N VAL A 741 21.59 -2.42 -14.93
CA VAL A 741 21.26 -1.62 -13.74
C VAL A 741 22.43 -0.74 -13.33
N MET A 742 22.14 0.54 -13.10
CA MET A 742 23.08 1.54 -12.63
C MET A 742 22.64 2.08 -11.27
N VAL A 743 23.56 2.13 -10.31
CA VAL A 743 23.33 2.64 -8.95
C VAL A 743 24.28 3.82 -8.69
N PRO A 744 23.90 5.04 -9.08
CA PRO A 744 24.73 6.22 -8.89
C PRO A 744 24.51 6.90 -7.52
N LEU A 745 25.59 7.44 -6.94
CA LEU A 745 25.58 8.25 -5.72
C LEU A 745 26.60 9.39 -5.83
N VAL A 746 26.13 10.63 -5.72
CA VAL A 746 26.98 11.82 -5.58
C VAL A 746 27.33 12.01 -4.12
N VAL A 747 28.62 12.07 -3.82
CA VAL A 747 29.14 12.24 -2.46
C VAL A 747 29.93 13.54 -2.36
N GLY A 748 29.55 14.40 -1.42
CA GLY A 748 30.27 15.62 -1.06
C GLY A 748 31.02 15.48 0.26
N VAL A 749 32.30 15.88 0.28
CA VAL A 749 33.14 15.86 1.49
C VAL A 749 33.14 17.25 2.15
N ARG A 750 33.00 17.29 3.48
CA ARG A 750 33.00 18.53 4.30
C ARG A 750 34.32 19.29 4.29
N ARG A 751 35.43 18.56 4.14
CA ARG A 751 36.75 19.16 4.06
C ARG A 751 36.84 19.95 2.76
N VAL A 752 37.20 21.23 2.85
CA VAL A 752 37.35 22.10 1.70
C VAL A 752 38.82 22.49 1.61
N ASP A 753 39.50 21.99 0.58
CA ASP A 753 40.87 22.40 0.30
C ASP A 753 40.83 23.79 -0.37
N GLY A 754 41.63 24.74 0.11
CA GLY A 754 41.68 26.11 -0.46
C GLY A 754 40.74 27.17 0.14
N GLY A 755 40.14 26.92 1.32
CA GLY A 755 39.30 27.92 2.02
C GLY A 755 37.93 28.13 1.36
N LEU A 756 37.35 29.35 1.45
CA LEU A 756 36.03 29.63 0.84
C LEU A 756 36.01 29.39 -0.68
N GLY A 757 37.15 29.51 -1.36
CA GLY A 757 37.29 29.25 -2.79
C GLY A 757 37.09 27.78 -3.19
N GLY A 758 37.27 26.83 -2.28
CA GLY A 758 37.03 25.40 -2.54
C GLY A 758 35.59 24.94 -2.30
N LEU A 759 34.69 25.84 -1.88
CA LEU A 759 33.27 25.51 -1.68
C LEU A 759 32.60 25.17 -3.01
N LEU A 760 32.90 25.95 -4.05
CA LEU A 760 32.48 25.75 -5.42
C LEU A 760 33.65 25.18 -6.23
N VAL A 761 33.48 23.96 -6.71
CA VAL A 761 34.45 23.28 -7.58
C VAL A 761 34.12 23.66 -9.02
N GLU A 762 35.06 24.31 -9.71
CA GLU A 762 34.92 24.49 -11.16
C GLU A 762 35.35 23.20 -11.87
N PRO A 763 34.46 22.57 -12.65
CA PRO A 763 34.80 21.42 -13.47
C PRO A 763 35.75 21.82 -14.62
N ASP A 764 36.84 21.09 -14.78
CA ASP A 764 37.74 21.17 -15.92
C ASP A 764 37.12 20.44 -17.12
N LEU A 765 36.85 21.22 -18.17
CA LEU A 765 36.33 20.74 -19.45
C LEU A 765 37.27 21.16 -20.61
N SER A 766 38.52 21.53 -20.30
CA SER A 766 39.49 22.03 -21.27
C SER A 766 39.92 20.99 -22.31
N ALA A 767 39.88 19.70 -21.94
CA ALA A 767 40.23 18.59 -22.82
C ALA A 767 39.17 18.30 -23.92
N VAL A 768 37.96 18.85 -23.76
CA VAL A 768 36.84 18.62 -24.69
C VAL A 768 37.13 19.21 -26.06
N ARG A 769 36.95 18.40 -27.12
CA ARG A 769 37.04 18.86 -28.50
C ARG A 769 35.65 18.96 -29.11
N ARG A 770 35.55 19.65 -30.25
CA ARG A 770 34.27 19.79 -30.98
C ARG A 770 34.02 18.56 -31.87
N THR A 771 33.95 17.39 -31.26
CA THR A 771 33.71 16.10 -31.94
C THR A 771 32.36 15.51 -31.55
N ARG A 772 31.86 14.57 -32.37
CA ARG A 772 30.60 13.88 -32.09
C ARG A 772 30.73 12.99 -30.86
N GLU A 773 31.88 12.36 -30.72
CA GLU A 773 32.25 11.49 -29.60
C GLU A 773 32.22 12.29 -28.28
N ASP A 774 32.78 13.50 -28.28
CA ASP A 774 32.75 14.39 -27.10
C ASP A 774 31.32 14.84 -26.76
N ALA A 775 30.48 15.17 -27.76
CA ALA A 775 29.08 15.52 -27.51
C ALA A 775 28.31 14.38 -26.84
N LEU A 776 28.54 13.14 -27.31
CA LEU A 776 27.95 11.95 -26.71
C LEU A 776 28.49 11.69 -25.30
N ALA A 777 29.79 11.84 -25.07
CA ALA A 777 30.41 11.68 -23.75
C ALA A 777 29.84 12.68 -22.73
N ILE A 778 29.67 13.95 -23.13
CA ILE A 778 29.05 14.99 -22.30
C ILE A 778 27.59 14.64 -22.00
N LEU A 779 26.82 14.20 -22.99
CA LEU A 779 25.42 13.84 -22.79
C LEU A 779 25.28 12.64 -21.83
N ARG A 780 26.11 11.60 -22.00
CA ARG A 780 26.20 10.46 -21.06
C ARG A 780 26.53 10.93 -19.64
N ALA A 781 27.47 11.86 -19.49
CA ALA A 781 27.79 12.44 -18.20
C ALA A 781 26.59 13.19 -17.61
N ILE A 782 25.90 14.03 -18.38
CA ILE A 782 24.71 14.76 -17.89
C ILE A 782 23.65 13.78 -17.37
N VAL A 783 23.34 12.71 -18.10
CA VAL A 783 22.39 11.68 -17.65
C VAL A 783 22.89 11.02 -16.37
N ALA A 784 24.15 10.60 -16.34
CA ALA A 784 24.74 9.93 -15.18
C ALA A 784 24.82 10.82 -13.93
N TRP A 785 24.92 12.15 -14.07
CA TRP A 785 24.94 13.10 -12.95
C TRP A 785 23.52 13.58 -12.55
N SER A 786 22.54 13.51 -13.45
CA SER A 786 21.19 14.06 -13.26
C SER A 786 20.31 13.24 -12.32
N ASP A 787 20.29 11.92 -12.50
CA ASP A 787 19.42 11.00 -11.75
C ASP A 787 20.19 10.31 -10.60
N THR A 788 20.76 11.12 -9.72
CA THR A 788 21.70 10.64 -8.70
C THR A 788 21.29 11.00 -7.29
N ARG A 789 21.34 9.99 -6.42
CA ARG A 789 21.23 10.17 -4.97
C ARG A 789 22.38 11.07 -4.50
N GLN A 790 22.16 11.84 -3.44
CA GLN A 790 23.16 12.74 -2.88
C GLN A 790 23.46 12.36 -1.43
N ALA A 791 24.72 12.43 -1.04
CA ALA A 791 25.16 12.24 0.33
C ALA A 791 26.30 13.20 0.69
N GLY A 792 26.32 13.68 1.92
CA GLY A 792 27.36 14.57 2.42
C GLY A 792 27.19 16.04 2.05
N ALA A 793 28.10 16.88 2.55
CA ALA A 793 27.96 18.33 2.49
C ALA A 793 28.24 18.89 1.08
N LEU A 794 27.46 19.89 0.67
CA LEU A 794 27.57 20.59 -0.62
C LEU A 794 27.41 19.69 -1.86
N ALA A 795 26.95 18.45 -1.69
CA ALA A 795 26.80 17.49 -2.78
C ALA A 795 25.82 18.00 -3.85
N GLY A 796 24.71 18.61 -3.42
CA GLY A 796 23.70 19.17 -4.32
C GLY A 796 24.22 20.38 -5.09
N GLU A 797 24.80 21.35 -4.40
CA GLU A 797 25.32 22.59 -5.00
C GLU A 797 26.45 22.29 -5.99
N ARG A 798 27.36 21.37 -5.64
CA ARG A 798 28.46 20.94 -6.52
C ARG A 798 27.93 20.15 -7.73
N ARG A 799 26.93 19.27 -7.54
CA ARG A 799 26.26 18.57 -8.64
C ARG A 799 25.60 19.53 -9.62
N GLU A 800 24.83 20.49 -9.13
CA GLU A 800 24.18 21.49 -9.99
C GLU A 800 25.20 22.36 -10.73
N ARG A 801 26.34 22.66 -10.09
CA ARG A 801 27.47 23.33 -10.78
C ARG A 801 28.03 22.49 -11.92
N VAL A 802 28.32 21.21 -11.68
CA VAL A 802 28.76 20.26 -12.72
C VAL A 802 27.75 20.17 -13.86
N LEU A 803 26.46 19.96 -13.56
CA LEU A 803 25.41 19.86 -14.55
C LEU A 803 25.27 21.13 -15.40
N SER A 804 25.35 22.32 -14.78
CA SER A 804 25.32 23.58 -15.54
C SER A 804 26.49 23.67 -16.53
N ARG A 805 27.72 23.36 -16.07
CA ARG A 805 28.92 23.42 -16.92
C ARG A 805 28.93 22.36 -18.03
N LEU A 806 28.46 21.15 -17.74
CA LEU A 806 28.30 20.11 -18.77
C LEU A 806 27.26 20.52 -19.83
N LYS A 807 26.12 21.10 -19.42
CA LYS A 807 25.10 21.62 -20.34
C LYS A 807 25.66 22.73 -21.23
N GLU A 808 26.39 23.69 -20.65
CA GLU A 808 27.07 24.77 -21.38
C GLU A 808 28.07 24.20 -22.40
N CYS A 809 28.88 23.23 -21.96
CA CYS A 809 29.86 22.57 -22.81
C CYS A 809 29.20 21.79 -23.96
N LEU A 810 28.07 21.11 -23.71
CA LEU A 810 27.31 20.42 -24.75
C LEU A 810 26.84 21.39 -25.84
N TYR A 811 26.26 22.53 -25.45
CA TYR A 811 25.82 23.53 -26.43
C TYR A 811 26.98 24.23 -27.13
N TYR A 812 28.13 24.41 -26.46
CA TYR A 812 29.37 24.85 -27.12
C TYR A 812 29.80 23.85 -28.20
N VAL A 813 29.81 22.55 -27.89
CA VAL A 813 30.21 21.51 -28.84
C VAL A 813 29.22 21.40 -30.01
N MET A 814 27.92 21.41 -29.73
CA MET A 814 26.87 21.29 -30.75
C MET A 814 26.70 22.55 -31.59
N CYS A 815 26.51 23.71 -30.95
CA CYS A 815 26.15 24.97 -31.63
C CYS A 815 27.35 25.88 -31.92
N GLY A 816 28.46 25.72 -31.20
CA GLY A 816 29.72 26.45 -31.43
C GLY A 816 29.95 27.66 -30.52
N ALA A 817 31.15 28.25 -30.62
CA ALA A 817 31.63 29.31 -29.72
C ALA A 817 30.75 30.58 -29.74
N LYS A 818 30.25 30.99 -30.92
CA LYS A 818 29.37 32.18 -31.04
C LYS A 818 28.10 32.02 -30.20
N TRP A 819 27.50 30.83 -30.27
CA TRP A 819 26.31 30.50 -29.48
C TRP A 819 26.61 30.50 -27.98
N ALA A 820 27.67 29.80 -27.57
CA ALA A 820 28.06 29.70 -26.16
C ALA A 820 28.31 31.07 -25.53
N ASN A 821 28.99 31.98 -26.25
CA ASN A 821 29.24 33.34 -25.79
C ASN A 821 27.94 34.15 -25.64
N ALA A 822 26.99 34.00 -26.57
CA ALA A 822 25.70 34.68 -26.51
C ALA A 822 24.85 34.17 -25.33
N GLU A 823 24.86 32.86 -25.08
CA GLU A 823 24.17 32.22 -23.94
C GLU A 823 24.78 32.63 -22.59
N MET A 824 26.11 32.71 -22.52
CA MET A 824 26.81 33.22 -21.34
C MET A 824 26.46 34.70 -21.07
N ALA A 825 26.46 35.55 -22.09
CA ALA A 825 26.08 36.96 -21.96
C ALA A 825 24.62 37.13 -21.46
N LEU A 826 23.70 36.27 -21.91
CA LEU A 826 22.32 36.27 -21.42
C LEU A 826 22.22 35.93 -19.92
N ARG A 827 23.08 35.03 -19.44
CA ARG A 827 23.12 34.58 -18.03
C ARG A 827 23.83 35.58 -17.11
N GLU A 828 24.92 36.19 -17.56
CA GLU A 828 25.70 37.16 -16.78
C GLU A 828 25.03 38.53 -16.66
N GLY A 829 23.82 38.70 -17.22
CA GLY A 829 23.03 39.92 -17.08
C GLY A 829 23.43 41.03 -18.06
N ALA A 830 24.09 40.70 -19.18
CA ALA A 830 24.22 41.63 -20.29
C ALA A 830 22.83 42.01 -20.84
N SER A 831 22.74 43.07 -21.65
CA SER A 831 21.47 43.47 -22.27
C SER A 831 20.80 42.27 -22.96
N ARG A 832 19.61 41.90 -22.47
CA ARG A 832 18.82 40.76 -22.96
C ARG A 832 18.61 40.86 -24.47
N GLU A 833 18.39 42.07 -24.98
CA GLU A 833 18.21 42.33 -26.40
C GLU A 833 19.49 42.02 -27.20
N ALA A 834 20.65 42.48 -26.71
CA ALA A 834 21.93 42.22 -27.38
C ALA A 834 22.33 40.74 -27.33
N ALA A 835 22.08 40.06 -26.21
CA ALA A 835 22.38 38.64 -26.06
C ALA A 835 21.47 37.77 -26.94
N VAL A 836 20.17 38.08 -26.98
CA VAL A 836 19.23 37.40 -27.90
C VAL A 836 19.62 37.68 -29.35
N ASP A 837 19.96 38.91 -29.72
CA ASP A 837 20.36 39.23 -31.09
C ASP A 837 21.60 38.44 -31.54
N ALA A 838 22.60 38.31 -30.66
CA ALA A 838 23.79 37.48 -30.89
C ALA A 838 23.45 35.98 -31.05
N MET A 839 22.43 35.46 -30.35
CA MET A 839 21.92 34.10 -30.58
C MET A 839 21.27 33.96 -31.95
N LEU A 840 20.49 34.96 -32.37
CA LEU A 840 19.81 34.97 -33.68
C LEU A 840 20.81 34.99 -34.83
N ASP A 841 21.94 35.68 -34.68
CA ASP A 841 23.05 35.73 -35.65
C ASP A 841 23.65 34.35 -35.93
N CYS A 842 23.58 33.41 -34.97
CA CYS A 842 24.10 32.06 -35.13
C CYS A 842 23.35 31.23 -36.20
N PHE A 843 22.16 31.67 -36.63
CA PHE A 843 21.36 30.99 -37.66
C PHE A 843 21.67 31.47 -39.08
N GLU A 844 22.56 32.45 -39.26
CA GLU A 844 22.96 33.01 -40.56
C GLU A 844 21.75 33.27 -41.48
N LYS A 845 21.70 32.60 -42.66
CA LYS A 845 20.63 32.71 -43.67
C LYS A 845 19.25 32.25 -43.17
N LYS A 846 19.17 31.64 -42.00
CA LYS A 846 17.94 31.12 -41.37
C LYS A 846 17.51 31.94 -40.15
N ARG A 847 18.02 33.16 -39.96
CA ARG A 847 17.68 34.05 -38.84
C ARG A 847 16.17 34.18 -38.57
N VAL A 848 15.34 34.25 -39.62
CA VAL A 848 13.88 34.43 -39.48
C VAL A 848 13.22 33.30 -38.69
N PHE A 849 13.73 32.06 -38.80
CA PHE A 849 13.26 30.93 -37.99
C PHE A 849 13.48 31.19 -36.50
N ALA A 850 14.69 31.61 -36.13
CA ALA A 850 15.06 31.88 -34.74
C ALA A 850 14.32 33.11 -34.18
N VAL A 851 14.06 34.14 -35.00
CA VAL A 851 13.28 35.33 -34.59
C VAL A 851 11.86 34.94 -34.18
N VAL A 852 11.19 34.09 -34.95
CA VAL A 852 9.84 33.63 -34.63
C VAL A 852 9.84 32.79 -33.35
N LEU A 853 10.82 31.90 -33.18
CA LEU A 853 10.96 31.10 -31.97
C LEU A 853 11.22 31.97 -30.74
N ALA A 854 12.11 32.96 -30.83
CA ALA A 854 12.44 33.84 -29.72
C ALA A 854 11.23 34.70 -29.28
N ARG A 855 10.47 35.22 -30.26
CA ARG A 855 9.23 35.98 -30.00
C ARG A 855 8.18 35.12 -29.31
N ASP A 856 7.98 33.89 -29.78
CA ASP A 856 6.89 33.01 -29.32
C ASP A 856 7.35 31.99 -28.27
N ALA A 857 8.55 32.12 -27.69
CA ALA A 857 9.17 31.12 -26.82
C ALA A 857 8.29 30.71 -25.63
N VAL A 858 7.65 31.68 -24.95
CA VAL A 858 6.72 31.43 -23.84
C VAL A 858 5.51 30.61 -24.29
N LYS A 859 5.00 30.90 -25.49
CA LYS A 859 3.88 30.15 -26.09
C LYS A 859 4.29 28.70 -26.37
N TYR A 860 5.48 28.48 -26.95
CA TYR A 860 6.00 27.13 -27.22
C TYR A 860 6.25 26.35 -25.93
N ALA A 861 6.78 26.99 -24.88
CA ALA A 861 7.01 26.36 -23.58
C ALA A 861 5.70 25.89 -22.94
N GLY A 862 4.63 26.67 -23.03
CA GLY A 862 3.31 26.32 -22.48
C GLY A 862 2.49 25.29 -23.28
N MET A 863 2.95 24.87 -24.46
CA MET A 863 2.23 23.87 -25.28
C MET A 863 2.45 22.44 -24.77
N PRO A 864 1.44 21.55 -24.88
CA PRO A 864 1.65 20.10 -24.73
C PRO A 864 2.72 19.58 -25.71
N ALA A 865 3.54 18.61 -25.30
CA ALA A 865 4.70 18.13 -26.06
C ALA A 865 4.41 17.77 -27.53
N HIS A 866 3.31 17.04 -27.78
CA HIS A 866 2.91 16.65 -29.14
C HIS A 866 2.53 17.86 -30.03
N VAL A 867 1.94 18.91 -29.43
CA VAL A 867 1.61 20.16 -30.14
C VAL A 867 2.88 20.95 -30.41
N ARG A 868 3.74 21.10 -29.39
CA ARG A 868 5.04 21.79 -29.49
C ARG A 868 5.88 21.20 -30.63
N LEU A 869 5.96 19.87 -30.70
CA LEU A 869 6.67 19.15 -31.76
C LEU A 869 6.11 19.47 -33.16
N ARG A 870 4.79 19.40 -33.32
CA ARG A 870 4.14 19.67 -34.61
C ARG A 870 4.38 21.11 -35.07
N GLU A 871 4.19 22.08 -34.19
CA GLU A 871 4.37 23.50 -34.51
C GLU A 871 5.85 23.84 -34.78
N PHE A 872 6.79 23.23 -34.04
CA PHE A 872 8.23 23.40 -34.26
C PHE A 872 8.66 22.80 -35.61
N ALA A 873 8.20 21.59 -35.93
CA ALA A 873 8.48 20.94 -37.21
C ALA A 873 7.88 21.71 -38.40
N ALA A 874 6.65 22.22 -38.27
CA ALA A 874 6.02 23.05 -39.29
C ALA A 874 6.80 24.35 -39.54
N LEU A 875 7.31 24.98 -38.48
CA LEU A 875 8.12 26.19 -38.57
C LEU A 875 9.48 25.92 -39.22
N ALA A 876 10.15 24.83 -38.83
CA ALA A 876 11.42 24.41 -39.43
C ALA A 876 11.25 24.13 -40.93
N HIS A 877 10.17 23.42 -41.31
CA HIS A 877 9.83 23.17 -42.70
C HIS A 877 9.59 24.47 -43.48
N ARG A 878 8.78 25.39 -42.95
CA ARG A 878 8.44 26.68 -43.58
C ARG A 878 9.66 27.53 -43.93
N TYR A 879 10.69 27.53 -43.07
CA TYR A 879 11.93 28.28 -43.30
C TYR A 879 13.07 27.44 -43.90
N ALA A 880 12.76 26.21 -44.33
CA ALA A 880 13.72 25.25 -44.88
C ALA A 880 14.95 25.06 -43.98
N VAL A 881 14.72 24.91 -42.68
CA VAL A 881 15.73 24.52 -41.69
C VAL A 881 15.72 22.99 -41.63
N ALA A 882 16.81 22.37 -42.09
CA ALA A 882 16.94 20.91 -42.18
C ALA A 882 15.72 20.25 -42.90
N PRO A 883 15.49 20.56 -44.19
CA PRO A 883 14.30 20.10 -44.91
C PRO A 883 14.26 18.56 -44.99
N GLY A 884 13.11 17.96 -44.64
CA GLY A 884 12.91 16.51 -44.62
C GLY A 884 13.46 15.79 -43.38
N VAL A 885 14.06 16.53 -42.45
CA VAL A 885 14.68 15.99 -41.24
C VAL A 885 13.70 16.04 -40.07
N MET A 886 13.65 14.97 -39.27
CA MET A 886 12.82 14.92 -38.07
C MET A 886 13.31 15.92 -37.02
N SER A 887 12.41 16.78 -36.54
CA SER A 887 12.72 17.77 -35.50
C SER A 887 12.59 17.23 -34.08
N LYS A 888 11.96 16.06 -33.91
CA LYS A 888 11.72 15.43 -32.61
C LYS A 888 12.99 15.29 -31.75
N PRO A 889 14.13 14.78 -32.26
CA PRO A 889 15.33 14.61 -31.45
C PRO A 889 15.86 15.91 -30.82
N ALA A 890 15.58 17.08 -31.41
CA ALA A 890 16.03 18.36 -30.84
C ALA A 890 15.23 18.78 -29.60
N LEU A 891 13.91 18.49 -29.59
CA LEU A 891 13.07 18.72 -28.42
C LEU A 891 13.29 17.63 -27.37
N ASP A 892 13.40 16.37 -27.78
CA ASP A 892 13.73 15.26 -26.90
C ASP A 892 15.07 15.51 -26.17
N LEU A 893 16.07 16.10 -26.84
CA LEU A 893 17.33 16.49 -26.18
C LEU A 893 17.10 17.50 -25.05
N SER A 894 16.23 18.50 -25.24
CA SER A 894 15.88 19.44 -24.17
C SER A 894 15.20 18.72 -23.00
N ASP A 895 14.26 17.84 -23.30
CA ASP A 895 13.52 17.06 -22.29
C ASP A 895 14.45 16.11 -21.52
N VAL A 896 15.45 15.50 -22.18
CA VAL A 896 16.52 14.71 -21.54
C VAL A 896 17.34 15.56 -20.58
N LEU A 897 17.74 16.75 -21.01
CA LEU A 897 18.54 17.66 -20.17
C LEU A 897 17.76 18.18 -18.96
N ASP A 898 16.43 18.28 -19.06
CA ASP A 898 15.54 18.72 -17.98
C ASP A 898 14.94 17.55 -17.17
N ARG A 899 15.40 16.32 -17.43
CA ARG A 899 15.00 15.08 -16.74
C ARG A 899 13.54 14.67 -16.98
N GLU A 900 12.90 15.20 -18.03
CA GLU A 900 11.54 14.83 -18.43
C GLU A 900 11.50 13.56 -19.29
N LEU A 901 12.63 13.18 -19.92
CA LEU A 901 12.76 11.99 -20.77
C LEU A 901 13.99 11.14 -20.39
N ARG A 902 13.81 9.81 -20.33
CA ARG A 902 14.88 8.83 -20.01
C ARG A 902 15.11 7.85 -21.16
N PRO A 903 15.93 8.23 -22.15
CA PRO A 903 16.27 7.36 -23.27
C PRO A 903 17.32 6.32 -22.87
N SER A 904 17.26 5.16 -23.52
CA SER A 904 18.30 4.13 -23.50
C SER A 904 19.59 4.61 -24.16
N GLU A 905 20.70 3.92 -23.89
CA GLU A 905 22.00 4.28 -24.45
C GLU A 905 22.04 4.32 -26.00
N PRO A 906 21.43 3.36 -26.73
CA PRO A 906 21.36 3.42 -28.19
C PRO A 906 20.55 4.62 -28.72
N GLU A 907 19.55 5.08 -27.96
CA GLU A 907 18.75 6.24 -28.31
C GLU A 907 19.55 7.54 -28.17
N LEU A 908 20.41 7.65 -27.13
CA LEU A 908 21.33 8.78 -26.97
C LEU A 908 22.32 8.89 -28.14
N GLU A 909 22.89 7.77 -28.58
CA GLU A 909 23.80 7.73 -29.74
C GLU A 909 23.10 8.16 -31.02
N THR A 910 21.90 7.62 -31.26
CA THR A 910 21.08 7.97 -32.43
C THR A 910 20.70 9.45 -32.43
N MET A 911 20.34 9.99 -31.26
CA MET A 911 19.98 11.40 -31.09
C MET A 911 21.15 12.33 -31.41
N ILE A 912 22.34 12.08 -30.84
CA ILE A 912 23.54 12.90 -31.13
C ILE A 912 23.95 12.76 -32.60
N ALA A 913 23.93 11.56 -33.17
CA ALA A 913 24.26 11.34 -34.58
C ALA A 913 23.35 12.13 -35.53
N HIS A 914 22.04 12.18 -35.23
CA HIS A 914 21.04 12.90 -36.00
C HIS A 914 21.17 14.42 -35.90
N LEU A 915 21.42 14.94 -34.68
CA LEU A 915 21.51 16.37 -34.42
C LEU A 915 22.85 16.97 -34.86
N TRP A 916 23.92 16.18 -34.92
CA TRP A 916 25.26 16.65 -35.29
C TRP A 916 25.30 17.34 -36.67
N SER A 917 24.52 16.85 -37.64
CA SER A 917 24.42 17.43 -38.98
C SER A 917 23.44 18.62 -39.06
N HIS A 918 22.68 18.90 -38.00
CA HIS A 918 21.59 19.88 -38.00
C HIS A 918 21.59 20.78 -36.74
N PRO A 919 22.69 21.49 -36.44
CA PRO A 919 22.83 22.27 -35.20
C PRO A 919 21.79 23.40 -35.05
N ALA A 920 21.23 23.89 -36.16
CA ALA A 920 20.15 24.89 -36.14
C ALA A 920 18.87 24.38 -35.46
N LEU A 921 18.57 23.07 -35.53
CA LEU A 921 17.43 22.49 -34.81
C LEU A 921 17.69 22.49 -33.30
N THR A 922 18.88 22.08 -32.88
CA THR A 922 19.32 22.08 -31.47
C THR A 922 19.31 23.50 -30.89
N ALA A 923 19.89 24.47 -31.60
CA ALA A 923 19.86 25.87 -31.20
C ALA A 923 18.43 26.40 -31.10
N GLY A 924 17.55 26.03 -32.04
CA GLY A 924 16.14 26.44 -32.03
C GLY A 924 15.37 25.91 -30.82
N ALA A 925 15.57 24.63 -30.46
CA ALA A 925 14.99 24.06 -29.25
C ALA A 925 15.51 24.76 -27.98
N ARG A 926 16.82 25.07 -27.93
CA ARG A 926 17.43 25.81 -26.81
C ARG A 926 16.89 27.23 -26.66
N ILE A 927 16.53 27.94 -27.75
CA ILE A 927 15.84 29.24 -27.67
C ILE A 927 14.53 29.14 -26.88
N ILE A 928 13.72 28.12 -27.19
CA ILE A 928 12.43 27.91 -26.51
C ILE A 928 12.68 27.71 -25.01
N GLN A 929 13.67 26.87 -24.66
CA GLN A 929 14.01 26.56 -23.28
C GLN A 929 14.51 27.81 -22.51
N LEU A 930 15.43 28.58 -23.09
CA LEU A 930 16.03 29.76 -22.43
C LEU A 930 15.04 30.91 -22.27
N LEU A 931 14.24 31.21 -23.30
CA LEU A 931 13.35 32.37 -23.31
C LEU A 931 11.93 32.06 -22.81
N GLY A 932 11.53 30.78 -22.81
CA GLY A 932 10.24 30.33 -22.29
C GLY A 932 10.16 30.33 -20.76
N ALA A 933 11.27 30.10 -20.06
CA ALA A 933 11.33 30.07 -18.59
C ALA A 933 11.33 31.45 -17.92
N ALA A 934 11.72 32.51 -18.64
CA ALA A 934 11.93 33.87 -18.10
C ALA A 934 10.65 34.63 -17.68
N GLY A 935 9.50 33.95 -17.58
CA GLY A 935 8.23 34.50 -17.09
C GLY A 935 7.83 34.06 -15.67
N ALA A 936 8.57 33.13 -15.05
CA ALA A 936 8.25 32.61 -13.71
C ALA A 936 9.40 32.89 -12.72
N SER A 937 9.13 33.80 -11.77
CA SER A 937 9.93 34.14 -10.57
C SER A 937 11.29 34.83 -10.77
N VAL A 938 11.30 36.16 -10.58
CA VAL A 938 12.43 36.84 -9.92
C VAL A 938 12.06 36.94 -8.44
N PRO A 939 12.81 36.34 -7.49
CA PRO A 939 12.66 36.66 -6.09
C PRO A 939 13.13 38.11 -5.87
N SER A 940 12.23 38.98 -5.46
CA SER A 940 12.54 40.35 -5.05
C SER A 940 13.31 40.32 -3.73
N ASN A 941 14.63 40.19 -3.79
CA ASN A 941 15.51 40.55 -2.68
C ASN A 941 16.46 41.65 -3.14
N ALA A 942 15.89 42.86 -3.23
CA ALA A 942 16.65 44.10 -3.24
C ALA A 942 15.80 45.18 -2.54
N GLY A 943 16.19 45.54 -1.30
CA GLY A 943 15.73 46.77 -0.65
C GLY A 943 15.27 46.61 0.80
N ALA A 944 16.21 46.67 1.75
CA ALA A 944 16.13 47.51 2.95
C ALA A 944 17.35 47.24 3.85
N ALA A 945 18.47 47.89 3.54
CA ALA A 945 19.42 48.29 4.55
C ALA A 945 19.11 49.76 4.89
N ALA A 946 18.46 49.95 6.02
CA ALA A 946 18.48 51.15 6.86
C ALA A 946 18.28 50.67 8.30
#